data_AF-A0A7S1NSV3-F1
#
_entry.id   AF-A0A7S1NSV3-F1
#
_cell.length_a   1.000
_cell.length_b   1.000
_cell.length_c   1.000
_cell.angle_alpha   90.00
_cell.angle_beta   90.00
_cell.angle_gamma   90.00
#
_symmetry.space_group_name_H-M   'P 1'
#
loop_
_entity.id
_entity.type
_entity.pdbx_description
1 polymer ?
#
loop_
_entity_poly.entity_id
_entity_poly.type
_entity_poly.pdbx_seq_one_letter_code
_entity_poly.pdbx_strand_id
1 'polypeptide(L)'
;FSQQSVCCWGGAQCTMSLAQWCQGRSLAELEAVQTALLAAVIESHGQPAAMQILAKGLDWMAHLPTNIHRSPGMVGDRPMPLKRSPADSWHAALRKIRTLRDPWSDRGIDNQPLEHGVRHWCDPRTGTWGKDDILVRMEPEPFARGSMRRCFRVKALLTLGPGACTGRSPSATPTSTPNMSFASDPLAAPGPGADLNPTADLNRILTPNPDMGPRPDPASAVPAAGASRPLSPTGRVKPKRLWDKAINLVAKQYLTPDVRREEYCRDVATQMQAKLYAEEYNRLHPPKKVDFMQCWFLELPRRPEGQRLFCIEGLLHGLYTKHNSNAGFVADECLRNTPQAFSHWTYEHSHGKAIVVDIQGVEDLYTDPQIHTPDHQGYGSGNTGLRGISLFFASHKCNPICHQLGLTPFQQSPVYGGTEASSPGAIGTNPSPVLLLPPAPTMLALDPVNVPLTPTIYAAVHMALAEQHGRHLKAGEDTISPGIATSCAGGLFHLRLSALEGDRHAMLILALLHRHLRPRKSAFTLLMARLQNEMPVDHALATQYTVLAGRAGLAGAMASAGYAYHYGLGVEISGPAAIDWYQKAIDASRGSLDADLELEAHRLPGGDLTRHQLLAVMGRIYEEGLVGLPSDPEVAAEYYAAAAQSAKQSSASVEAEGYLRLLEGLSATLKCAASPPPVIPTS
;
A
#
# COMPACT_ATOMS: atom_id res chain seq x y z
N PHE A 1 20.19 17.47 8.43
CA PHE A 1 20.02 18.36 9.58
C PHE A 1 18.62 18.19 10.13
N SER A 2 18.46 17.58 11.31
CA SER A 2 17.28 17.82 12.14
C SER A 2 17.49 19.15 12.89
N GLN A 3 16.41 19.87 13.19
CA GLN A 3 16.42 21.18 13.87
C GLN A 3 17.22 21.23 15.18
N GLN A 4 17.60 20.08 15.77
CA GLN A 4 18.33 20.00 17.05
C GLN A 4 19.86 20.04 16.94
N SER A 5 20.45 20.11 15.74
CA SER A 5 21.91 20.01 15.54
C SER A 5 22.64 21.34 15.30
N VAL A 6 21.98 22.49 15.50
CA VAL A 6 22.66 23.81 15.58
C VAL A 6 23.15 24.12 17.00
N CYS A 7 23.10 23.14 17.91
CA CYS A 7 23.72 23.26 19.21
C CYS A 7 25.23 22.96 19.10
N CYS A 8 26.02 23.98 19.46
CA CYS A 8 27.41 23.91 19.90
C CYS A 8 28.51 23.95 18.81
N TRP A 9 28.72 25.14 18.24
CA TRP A 9 30.09 25.63 18.00
C TRP A 9 30.35 26.76 19.01
N GLY A 10 31.07 26.46 20.10
CA GLY A 10 31.56 27.48 21.05
C GLY A 10 30.90 27.56 22.43
N GLY A 11 30.07 26.60 22.85
CA GLY A 11 29.61 26.52 24.25
C GLY A 11 28.49 27.49 24.66
N ALA A 12 27.82 28.16 23.72
CA ALA A 12 26.63 28.95 24.00
C ALA A 12 25.37 28.29 23.41
N GLN A 13 24.27 28.26 24.18
CA GLN A 13 22.95 27.81 23.73
C GLN A 13 22.43 28.76 22.65
N CYS A 14 22.32 28.27 21.41
CA CYS A 14 21.80 29.05 20.29
C CYS A 14 20.34 28.69 20.07
N THR A 15 19.43 29.66 20.20
CA THR A 15 17.97 29.52 20.01
C THR A 15 17.53 29.73 18.56
N MET A 16 18.46 29.87 17.62
CA MET A 16 18.17 30.15 16.20
C MET A 16 17.97 28.87 15.39
N SER A 17 16.97 28.87 14.51
CA SER A 17 16.79 27.81 13.51
C SER A 17 17.87 27.87 12.42
N LEU A 18 18.18 26.74 11.78
CA LEU A 18 19.16 26.67 10.68
C LEU A 18 18.80 27.62 9.52
N ALA A 19 17.50 27.79 9.23
CA ALA A 19 17.03 28.72 8.21
C ALA A 19 17.32 30.18 8.57
N GLN A 20 17.11 30.57 9.84
CA GLN A 20 17.46 31.90 10.35
C GLN A 20 18.99 32.10 10.40
N TRP A 21 19.75 31.03 10.65
CA TRP A 21 21.21 31.08 10.65
C TRP A 21 21.80 31.22 9.24
N CYS A 22 21.14 30.64 8.22
CA CYS A 22 21.55 30.73 6.82
C CYS A 22 21.13 32.05 6.14
N GLN A 23 20.13 32.77 6.65
CA GLN A 23 19.69 34.05 6.11
C GLN A 23 20.81 35.11 6.19
N GLY A 24 21.12 35.75 5.06
CA GLY A 24 22.14 36.80 4.97
C GLY A 24 23.58 36.31 4.78
N ARG A 25 23.83 34.99 4.75
CA ARG A 25 25.15 34.42 4.46
C ARG A 25 25.35 34.22 2.97
N SER A 26 26.58 34.43 2.51
CA SER A 26 27.00 34.18 1.14
C SER A 26 27.02 32.67 0.84
N LEU A 27 26.87 32.32 -0.44
CA LEU A 27 27.00 30.95 -0.93
C LEU A 27 28.32 30.30 -0.46
N ALA A 28 29.42 31.05 -0.48
CA ALA A 28 30.72 30.57 -0.04
C ALA A 28 30.78 30.22 1.47
N GLU A 29 30.03 30.93 2.30
CA GLU A 29 29.94 30.64 3.74
C GLU A 29 29.09 29.39 4.01
N LEU A 30 28.01 29.20 3.26
CA LEU A 30 27.17 28.00 3.33
C LEU A 30 27.94 26.76 2.87
N GLU A 31 28.70 26.87 1.78
CA GLU A 31 29.59 25.82 1.27
C GLU A 31 30.68 25.43 2.28
N ALA A 32 31.26 26.41 2.98
CA ALA A 32 32.29 26.15 3.99
C ALA A 32 31.75 25.34 5.18
N VAL A 33 30.53 25.64 5.63
CA VAL A 33 29.86 24.94 6.74
C VAL A 33 29.46 23.54 6.35
N GLN A 34 28.89 23.37 5.14
CA GLN A 34 28.64 22.05 4.57
C GLN A 34 29.91 21.20 4.52
N THR A 35 31.05 21.81 4.15
CA THR A 35 32.31 21.08 4.04
C THR A 35 32.92 20.72 5.40
N ALA A 36 32.78 21.59 6.41
CA ALA A 36 33.17 21.27 7.79
C ALA A 36 32.33 20.13 8.39
N LEU A 37 31.03 20.12 8.13
CA LEU A 37 30.13 19.03 8.53
C LEU A 37 30.43 17.72 7.82
N LEU A 38 30.71 17.78 6.52
CA LEU A 38 31.15 16.61 5.76
C LEU A 38 32.44 16.04 6.36
N ALA A 39 33.40 16.88 6.73
CA ALA A 39 34.64 16.45 7.38
C ALA A 39 34.39 15.81 8.77
N ALA A 40 33.51 16.37 9.59
CA ALA A 40 33.17 15.81 10.91
C ALA A 40 32.42 14.47 10.81
N VAL A 41 31.57 14.30 9.81
CA VAL A 41 30.86 13.04 9.57
C VAL A 41 31.78 11.97 9.00
N ILE A 42 32.71 12.35 8.11
CA ILE A 42 33.81 11.48 7.67
C ILE A 42 34.61 10.98 8.87
N GLU A 43 34.92 11.86 9.82
CA GLU A 43 35.69 11.55 11.03
C GLU A 43 34.94 10.61 11.98
N SER A 44 33.63 10.74 12.09
CA SER A 44 32.82 9.98 13.06
C SER A 44 32.18 8.70 12.49
N HIS A 45 31.93 8.64 11.17
CA HIS A 45 31.04 7.63 10.55
C HIS A 45 31.52 7.05 9.19
N GLY A 46 32.65 7.48 8.64
CA GLY A 46 33.27 6.85 7.45
C GLY A 46 32.72 7.26 6.07
N GLN A 47 33.23 6.62 5.01
CA GLN A 47 33.03 7.04 3.60
C GLN A 47 31.58 6.99 3.06
N PRO A 48 30.73 5.97 3.35
CA PRO A 48 29.39 5.89 2.76
C PRO A 48 28.44 6.98 3.28
N ALA A 49 28.50 7.25 4.59
CA ALA A 49 27.72 8.32 5.24
C ALA A 49 28.12 9.71 4.72
N ALA A 50 29.42 9.90 4.46
CA ALA A 50 29.93 11.13 3.87
C ALA A 50 29.38 11.37 2.46
N MET A 51 29.37 10.36 1.59
CA MET A 51 28.87 10.47 0.21
C MET A 51 27.38 10.84 0.15
N GLN A 52 26.57 10.42 1.10
CA GLN A 52 25.15 10.77 1.16
C GLN A 52 24.89 12.20 1.64
N ILE A 53 25.70 12.70 2.57
CA ILE A 53 25.65 14.11 2.99
C ILE A 53 26.11 15.03 1.87
N LEU A 54 27.13 14.58 1.13
CA LEU A 54 27.60 15.16 -0.13
C LEU A 54 26.46 15.32 -1.14
N ALA A 55 25.74 14.23 -1.43
CA ALA A 55 24.64 14.21 -2.38
C ALA A 55 23.45 15.09 -1.92
N LYS A 56 23.04 14.99 -0.64
CA LYS A 56 21.95 15.79 -0.07
C LYS A 56 22.27 17.29 -0.02
N GLY A 57 23.54 17.65 0.21
CA GLY A 57 23.97 19.04 0.22
C GLY A 57 24.08 19.64 -1.20
N LEU A 58 24.53 18.85 -2.18
CA LEU A 58 24.51 19.25 -3.60
C LEU A 58 23.08 19.42 -4.13
N ASP A 59 22.18 18.52 -3.76
CA ASP A 59 20.75 18.61 -4.08
C ASP A 59 20.11 19.86 -3.46
N TRP A 60 20.39 20.16 -2.18
CA TRP A 60 19.91 21.39 -1.54
C TRP A 60 20.43 22.67 -2.23
N MET A 61 21.70 22.70 -2.61
CA MET A 61 22.28 23.84 -3.34
C MET A 61 21.69 24.02 -4.74
N ALA A 62 21.32 22.94 -5.41
CA ALA A 62 20.68 22.98 -6.73
C ALA A 62 19.26 23.59 -6.70
N HIS A 63 18.61 23.59 -5.53
CA HIS A 63 17.26 24.12 -5.32
C HIS A 63 17.24 25.50 -4.63
N LEU A 64 18.40 26.13 -4.42
CA LEU A 64 18.46 27.52 -3.96
C LEU A 64 17.91 28.44 -5.07
N PRO A 65 17.05 29.44 -4.75
CA PRO A 65 16.60 30.42 -5.73
C PRO A 65 17.81 31.11 -6.37
N THR A 66 17.82 31.21 -7.70
CA THR A 66 18.92 31.80 -8.48
C THR A 66 19.21 33.26 -8.15
N ASN A 67 18.30 33.94 -7.43
CA ASN A 67 18.43 35.33 -7.02
C ASN A 67 18.35 35.47 -5.49
N ILE A 68 19.43 35.12 -4.78
CA ILE A 68 19.65 35.60 -3.42
C ILE A 68 20.13 37.05 -3.53
N HIS A 69 19.20 38.00 -3.60
CA HIS A 69 19.56 39.41 -3.50
C HIS A 69 20.17 39.68 -2.11
N ARG A 70 21.36 40.30 -2.09
CA ARG A 70 21.84 41.01 -0.90
C ARG A 70 20.80 42.08 -0.56
N SER A 71 20.14 41.98 0.59
CA SER A 71 19.48 43.14 1.17
C SER A 71 20.55 44.19 1.48
N PRO A 72 20.51 45.39 0.87
CA PRO A 72 21.41 46.47 1.24
C PRO A 72 20.86 47.09 2.52
N GLY A 73 21.37 46.69 3.69
CA GLY A 73 20.85 47.28 4.93
C GLY A 73 21.25 46.68 6.27
N MET A 74 22.21 45.75 6.37
CA MET A 74 22.77 45.39 7.68
C MET A 74 24.26 45.67 7.74
N VAL A 75 24.57 46.85 8.26
CA VAL A 75 25.88 47.22 8.78
C VAL A 75 26.03 46.54 10.13
N GLY A 76 27.03 45.67 10.27
CA GLY A 76 27.44 45.14 11.56
C GLY A 76 27.54 43.62 11.64
N ASP A 77 28.39 43.02 10.82
CA ASP A 77 29.35 42.02 11.30
C ASP A 77 30.41 41.79 10.23
N ARG A 78 31.69 41.83 10.63
CA ARG A 78 32.78 41.53 9.70
C ARG A 78 32.63 40.06 9.28
N PRO A 79 32.73 39.71 7.99
CA PRO A 79 32.70 38.31 7.56
C PRO A 79 33.77 37.54 8.33
N MET A 80 33.40 36.41 8.94
CA MET A 80 34.39 35.54 9.58
C MET A 80 35.41 35.16 8.50
N PRO A 81 36.72 35.41 8.71
CA PRO A 81 37.72 34.99 7.74
C PRO A 81 37.68 33.47 7.65
N LEU A 82 37.18 32.97 6.53
CA LEU A 82 37.23 31.55 6.22
C LEU A 82 38.70 31.13 6.17
N LYS A 83 39.12 30.24 7.09
CA LYS A 83 40.51 29.76 7.17
C LYS A 83 40.97 29.05 5.88
N ARG A 84 40.05 28.59 5.03
CA ARG A 84 40.28 27.88 3.75
C ARG A 84 39.13 28.13 2.78
N SER A 85 39.40 28.11 1.47
CA SER A 85 38.34 28.21 0.46
C SER A 85 37.45 26.95 0.42
N PRO A 86 36.22 27.02 -0.13
CA PRO A 86 35.39 25.84 -0.39
C PRO A 86 36.11 24.78 -1.24
N ALA A 87 36.85 25.20 -2.26
CA ALA A 87 37.68 24.33 -3.08
C ALA A 87 38.78 23.62 -2.25
N ASP A 88 39.47 24.33 -1.36
CA ASP A 88 40.49 23.75 -0.47
C ASP A 88 39.88 22.75 0.53
N SER A 89 38.64 23.00 0.92
CA SER A 89 37.89 22.18 1.87
C SER A 89 37.38 20.91 1.18
N TRP A 90 36.90 20.99 -0.07
CA TRP A 90 36.62 19.82 -0.92
C TRP A 90 37.87 19.00 -1.20
N HIS A 91 38.98 19.64 -1.53
CA HIS A 91 40.27 18.97 -1.67
C HIS A 91 40.74 18.36 -0.34
N ALA A 92 40.43 18.95 0.81
CA ALA A 92 40.72 18.36 2.12
C ALA A 92 39.82 17.17 2.44
N ALA A 93 38.52 17.22 2.12
CA ALA A 93 37.60 16.10 2.26
C ALA A 93 37.96 14.94 1.33
N LEU A 94 38.28 15.22 0.06
CA LEU A 94 38.80 14.23 -0.89
C LEU A 94 40.15 13.66 -0.44
N ARG A 95 41.05 14.48 0.10
CA ARG A 95 42.31 13.98 0.72
C ARG A 95 42.02 13.09 1.92
N LYS A 96 41.06 13.45 2.78
CA LYS A 96 40.67 12.66 3.96
C LYS A 96 39.97 11.35 3.60
N ILE A 97 39.07 11.35 2.62
CA ILE A 97 38.46 10.15 2.04
C ILE A 97 39.56 9.24 1.50
N ARG A 98 40.55 9.79 0.78
CA ARG A 98 41.73 9.04 0.31
C ARG A 98 42.63 8.52 1.44
N THR A 99 42.57 9.11 2.64
CA THR A 99 43.32 8.63 3.81
C THR A 99 42.52 7.69 4.72
N LEU A 100 41.20 7.56 4.53
CA LEU A 100 40.42 6.57 5.25
C LEU A 100 40.88 5.18 4.81
N ARG A 101 41.26 4.35 5.79
CA ARG A 101 41.62 2.96 5.51
C ARG A 101 40.40 2.25 4.94
N ASP A 102 40.62 1.46 3.91
CA ASP A 102 39.62 0.56 3.37
C ASP A 102 39.11 -0.35 4.52
N PRO A 103 37.80 -0.38 4.80
CA PRO A 103 37.19 -1.23 5.83
C PRO A 103 37.58 -2.71 5.77
N TRP A 104 38.05 -3.18 4.62
CA TRP A 104 38.45 -4.57 4.42
C TRP A 104 39.94 -4.75 4.10
N SER A 105 40.75 -3.70 4.24
CA SER A 105 42.20 -3.76 3.95
C SER A 105 42.88 -4.90 4.68
N ASP A 106 42.45 -5.15 5.92
CA ASP A 106 43.07 -6.12 6.82
C ASP A 106 42.46 -7.52 6.70
N ARG A 107 41.47 -7.70 5.81
CA ARG A 107 40.74 -8.97 5.61
C ARG A 107 41.31 -9.82 4.48
N GLY A 108 42.30 -9.32 3.76
CA GLY A 108 42.90 -10.06 2.64
C GLY A 108 41.94 -10.27 1.46
N ILE A 109 40.87 -9.45 1.34
CA ILE A 109 39.95 -9.52 0.20
C ILE A 109 40.68 -9.25 -1.13
N ASP A 110 41.76 -8.46 -1.09
CA ASP A 110 42.62 -8.18 -2.22
C ASP A 110 43.52 -9.37 -2.62
N ASN A 111 43.53 -10.45 -1.83
CA ASN A 111 44.20 -11.71 -2.17
C ASN A 111 43.23 -12.73 -2.76
N GLN A 112 41.93 -12.46 -2.76
CA GLN A 112 40.94 -13.38 -3.32
C GLN A 112 41.03 -13.45 -4.84
N PRO A 113 40.61 -14.58 -5.46
CA PRO A 113 40.54 -14.71 -6.90
C PRO A 113 39.71 -13.59 -7.54
N LEU A 114 40.23 -13.04 -8.63
CA LEU A 114 39.50 -12.08 -9.43
C LEU A 114 38.54 -12.82 -10.37
N GLU A 115 37.25 -12.55 -10.22
CA GLU A 115 36.19 -13.21 -10.96
C GLU A 115 35.48 -12.24 -11.91
N HIS A 116 35.05 -12.76 -13.06
CA HIS A 116 34.16 -12.05 -13.98
C HIS A 116 32.72 -12.25 -13.53
N GLY A 117 31.97 -11.15 -13.45
CA GLY A 117 30.56 -11.15 -13.14
C GLY A 117 29.77 -10.32 -14.13
N VAL A 118 28.49 -10.66 -14.28
CA VAL A 118 27.50 -9.88 -15.03
C VAL A 118 26.59 -9.21 -14.02
N ARG A 119 26.60 -7.88 -14.01
CA ARG A 119 25.70 -7.07 -13.19
C ARG A 119 24.44 -6.78 -13.99
N HIS A 120 23.30 -6.96 -13.35
CA HIS A 120 21.99 -6.57 -13.85
C HIS A 120 21.38 -5.54 -12.91
N TRP A 121 20.94 -4.41 -13.45
CA TRP A 121 20.34 -3.33 -12.69
C TRP A 121 18.98 -2.97 -13.27
N CYS A 122 18.06 -2.53 -12.42
CA CYS A 122 16.71 -2.14 -12.79
C CYS A 122 16.53 -0.64 -12.58
N ASP A 123 15.98 0.06 -13.56
CA ASP A 123 15.41 1.38 -13.38
C ASP A 123 13.93 1.23 -12.96
N PRO A 124 13.58 1.52 -11.70
CA PRO A 124 12.24 1.29 -11.21
C PRO A 124 11.20 2.25 -11.82
N ARG A 125 11.61 3.37 -12.42
CA ARG A 125 10.66 4.33 -13.03
C ARG A 125 10.17 3.86 -14.39
N THR A 126 11.03 3.21 -15.15
CA THR A 126 10.72 2.69 -16.49
C THR A 126 10.45 1.19 -16.48
N GLY A 127 10.76 0.50 -15.39
CA GLY A 127 10.72 -0.96 -15.29
C GLY A 127 11.79 -1.66 -16.15
N THR A 128 12.72 -0.91 -16.73
CA THR A 128 13.72 -1.45 -17.66
C THR A 128 14.90 -2.06 -16.93
N TRP A 129 15.48 -3.10 -17.53
CA TRP A 129 16.65 -3.80 -17.02
C TRP A 129 17.86 -3.56 -17.92
N GLY A 130 18.96 -3.09 -17.33
CA GLY A 130 20.26 -3.01 -17.96
C GLY A 130 21.19 -4.12 -17.49
N LYS A 131 22.27 -4.36 -18.25
CA LYS A 131 23.35 -5.27 -17.85
C LYS A 131 24.72 -4.77 -18.30
N ASP A 132 25.74 -5.06 -17.51
CA ASP A 132 27.15 -4.84 -17.87
C ASP A 132 28.08 -5.85 -17.20
N ASP A 133 29.29 -5.95 -17.74
CA ASP A 133 30.35 -6.81 -17.20
C ASP A 133 31.13 -6.08 -16.10
N ILE A 134 31.37 -6.77 -15.00
CA ILE A 134 32.14 -6.29 -13.86
C ILE A 134 33.21 -7.30 -13.45
N LEU A 135 34.19 -6.84 -12.68
CA LEU A 135 35.17 -7.71 -12.04
C LEU A 135 35.02 -7.64 -10.53
N VAL A 136 34.99 -8.79 -9.86
CA VAL A 136 34.76 -8.89 -8.43
C VAL A 136 35.80 -9.74 -7.71
N ARG A 137 36.01 -9.44 -6.44
CA ARG A 137 36.68 -10.31 -5.47
C ARG A 137 35.74 -10.49 -4.29
N MET A 138 35.48 -11.74 -3.93
CA MET A 138 34.50 -12.10 -2.91
C MET A 138 35.18 -12.96 -1.85
N GLU A 139 34.88 -12.69 -0.58
CA GLU A 139 35.27 -13.60 0.51
C GLU A 139 34.51 -14.93 0.39
N PRO A 140 35.17 -16.09 0.61
CA PRO A 140 34.53 -17.39 0.49
C PRO A 140 33.51 -17.65 1.60
N GLU A 141 33.74 -17.10 2.80
CA GLU A 141 32.90 -17.30 3.97
C GLU A 141 31.94 -16.12 4.19
N PRO A 142 30.66 -16.39 4.54
CA PRO A 142 29.72 -15.33 4.86
C PRO A 142 30.06 -14.71 6.22
N PHE A 143 29.85 -13.39 6.35
CA PHE A 143 30.08 -12.68 7.61
C PHE A 143 28.82 -12.43 8.43
N ALA A 144 27.65 -12.56 7.79
CA ALA A 144 26.35 -12.41 8.42
C ALA A 144 25.33 -13.34 7.75
N ARG A 145 24.25 -13.64 8.45
CA ARG A 145 23.15 -14.47 7.99
C ARG A 145 21.83 -13.93 8.51
N GLY A 146 20.86 -13.78 7.62
CA GLY A 146 19.46 -13.54 7.96
C GLY A 146 18.63 -14.83 7.92
N SER A 147 17.31 -14.69 7.93
CA SER A 147 16.38 -15.83 7.85
C SER A 147 16.49 -16.60 6.53
N MET A 148 16.62 -15.88 5.40
CA MET A 148 16.56 -16.45 4.05
C MET A 148 17.90 -16.43 3.31
N ARG A 149 18.83 -15.56 3.71
CA ARG A 149 20.05 -15.25 2.94
C ARG A 149 21.27 -15.16 3.83
N ARG A 150 22.44 -15.46 3.26
CA ARG A 150 23.77 -15.23 3.84
C ARG A 150 24.48 -14.11 3.11
N CYS A 151 25.30 -13.34 3.83
CA CYS A 151 25.95 -12.13 3.35
C CYS A 151 27.47 -12.30 3.27
N PHE A 152 28.06 -11.93 2.14
CA PHE A 152 29.49 -11.97 1.85
C PHE A 152 30.03 -10.57 1.61
N ARG A 153 31.32 -10.38 1.89
CA ARG A 153 32.03 -9.15 1.51
C ARG A 153 32.52 -9.26 0.08
N VAL A 154 32.27 -8.22 -0.73
CA VAL A 154 32.66 -8.17 -2.14
C VAL A 154 33.27 -6.83 -2.50
N LYS A 155 34.47 -6.84 -3.07
CA LYS A 155 35.00 -5.69 -3.81
C LYS A 155 34.68 -5.83 -5.28
N ALA A 156 34.11 -4.78 -5.87
CA ALA A 156 33.82 -4.77 -7.30
C ALA A 156 34.44 -3.56 -8.01
N LEU A 157 34.91 -3.79 -9.22
CA LEU A 157 35.27 -2.77 -10.19
C LEU A 157 34.12 -2.61 -11.19
N LEU A 158 33.36 -1.52 -11.08
CA LEU A 158 32.13 -1.30 -11.85
C LEU A 158 32.33 -0.70 -13.25
N THR A 159 33.53 -0.20 -13.57
CA THR A 159 33.83 0.40 -14.88
C THR A 159 35.00 -0.32 -15.51
N LEU A 160 34.72 -1.13 -16.52
CA LEU A 160 35.73 -1.70 -17.39
C LEU A 160 36.03 -0.68 -18.49
N GLY A 161 37.18 -0.02 -18.41
CA GLY A 161 37.65 0.86 -19.50
C GLY A 161 37.79 0.08 -20.82
N PRO A 162 37.72 0.74 -21.99
CA PRO A 162 37.88 0.08 -23.28
C PRO A 162 39.26 -0.58 -23.34
N GLY A 163 39.30 -1.91 -23.21
CA GLY A 163 40.54 -2.71 -23.23
C GLY A 163 40.71 -3.73 -22.09
N ALA A 164 39.80 -3.82 -21.12
CA ALA A 164 39.95 -4.79 -20.01
C ALA A 164 39.56 -6.25 -20.37
N CYS A 165 38.82 -6.46 -21.46
CA CYS A 165 38.34 -7.78 -21.88
C CYS A 165 38.88 -8.16 -23.28
N THR A 166 40.15 -8.53 -23.37
CA THR A 166 40.68 -9.25 -24.55
C THR A 166 40.57 -10.75 -24.30
N GLY A 167 39.34 -11.27 -24.38
CA GLY A 167 39.06 -12.70 -24.39
C GLY A 167 37.86 -12.91 -25.31
N ARG A 168 38.07 -13.62 -26.43
CA ARG A 168 37.06 -13.96 -27.44
C ARG A 168 35.70 -14.29 -26.81
N SER A 169 34.67 -13.49 -27.09
CA SER A 169 33.28 -13.94 -26.99
C SER A 169 33.01 -14.97 -28.09
N PRO A 170 32.47 -16.16 -27.79
CA PRO A 170 31.65 -16.88 -28.75
C PRO A 170 30.34 -16.09 -28.93
N SER A 171 29.86 -16.01 -30.17
CA SER A 171 28.59 -15.37 -30.52
C SER A 171 27.44 -15.85 -29.61
N ALA A 172 26.90 -14.97 -28.79
CA ALA A 172 25.67 -15.23 -28.04
C ALA A 172 24.48 -14.71 -28.85
N THR A 173 23.60 -15.63 -29.25
CA THR A 173 22.23 -15.34 -29.68
C THR A 173 21.48 -14.59 -28.57
N PRO A 174 20.47 -13.76 -28.91
CA PRO A 174 19.72 -13.01 -27.90
C PRO A 174 18.85 -13.99 -27.10
N THR A 175 19.32 -14.36 -25.91
CA THR A 175 18.48 -15.03 -24.91
C THR A 175 17.50 -14.01 -24.33
N SER A 176 16.24 -14.42 -24.27
CA SER A 176 15.07 -13.64 -23.87
C SER A 176 15.29 -12.83 -22.59
N THR A 177 15.03 -11.53 -22.70
CA THR A 177 14.76 -10.69 -21.53
C THR A 177 13.47 -11.19 -20.86
N PRO A 178 13.44 -11.43 -19.55
CA PRO A 178 12.20 -11.77 -18.88
C PRO A 178 11.25 -10.57 -18.98
N ASN A 179 10.12 -10.77 -19.65
CA ASN A 179 9.04 -9.80 -19.72
C ASN A 179 8.31 -9.82 -18.38
N MET A 180 8.85 -9.12 -17.39
CA MET A 180 8.25 -8.97 -16.07
C MET A 180 7.35 -7.74 -16.10
N SER A 181 6.07 -7.93 -16.38
CA SER A 181 5.07 -6.90 -16.14
C SER A 181 5.01 -6.62 -14.63
N PHE A 182 5.32 -5.40 -14.21
CA PHE A 182 4.96 -4.93 -12.89
C PHE A 182 3.43 -5.00 -12.75
N ALA A 183 2.93 -5.33 -11.56
CA ALA A 183 1.53 -5.06 -11.24
C ALA A 183 1.25 -3.59 -11.61
N SER A 184 0.14 -3.34 -12.30
CA SER A 184 -0.23 -2.06 -12.90
C SER A 184 0.24 -0.88 -12.03
N ASP A 185 1.05 -0.01 -12.63
CA ASP A 185 1.74 1.09 -11.96
C ASP A 185 0.82 1.82 -10.95
N PRO A 186 1.06 1.70 -9.63
CA PRO A 186 0.26 2.40 -8.63
C PRO A 186 0.46 3.93 -8.68
N LEU A 187 1.46 4.43 -9.42
CA LEU A 187 1.75 5.86 -9.62
C LEU A 187 1.19 6.42 -10.94
N ALA A 188 0.52 5.61 -11.77
CA ALA A 188 -0.13 6.11 -12.97
C ALA A 188 -1.38 6.93 -12.62
N ALA A 189 -1.35 8.24 -12.91
CA ALA A 189 -2.52 9.11 -12.83
C ALA A 189 -3.66 8.58 -13.74
N PRO A 190 -4.93 8.66 -13.32
CA PRO A 190 -6.04 8.23 -14.17
C PRO A 190 -6.15 9.15 -15.40
N GLY A 191 -6.26 8.54 -16.58
CA GLY A 191 -6.51 9.25 -17.84
C GLY A 191 -7.89 9.93 -17.84
N PRO A 192 -8.08 11.02 -18.60
CA PRO A 192 -9.30 11.82 -18.54
C PRO A 192 -10.44 11.10 -19.26
N GLY A 193 -11.50 10.77 -18.51
CA GLY A 193 -12.78 10.32 -19.03
C GLY A 193 -13.90 11.27 -18.59
N ALA A 194 -14.40 12.04 -19.56
CA ALA A 194 -15.70 12.72 -19.65
C ALA A 194 -16.13 13.72 -18.55
N ASP A 195 -16.06 15.01 -18.95
CA ASP A 195 -17.02 16.10 -18.74
C ASP A 195 -17.51 16.48 -17.34
N LEU A 196 -16.83 17.47 -16.74
CA LEU A 196 -17.47 18.65 -16.12
C LEU A 196 -16.52 19.88 -16.24
N ASN A 197 -16.93 20.90 -17.00
CA ASN A 197 -16.28 22.21 -17.10
C ASN A 197 -17.18 23.20 -16.32
N PRO A 198 -16.61 24.05 -15.44
CA PRO A 198 -16.47 25.43 -15.87
C PRO A 198 -15.17 26.09 -15.42
N THR A 199 -14.50 26.61 -16.43
CA THR A 199 -13.39 27.55 -16.41
C THR A 199 -13.91 28.94 -16.03
N ALA A 200 -13.43 29.49 -14.92
CA ALA A 200 -13.25 30.92 -14.72
C ALA A 200 -12.18 31.15 -13.64
N ASP A 201 -11.21 32.02 -13.94
CA ASP A 201 -10.20 32.59 -13.04
C ASP A 201 -8.89 31.83 -12.74
N LEU A 202 -8.17 31.39 -13.78
CA LEU A 202 -6.70 31.24 -13.69
C LEU A 202 -5.90 31.65 -14.94
N ASN A 203 -6.56 32.20 -15.98
CA ASN A 203 -5.89 32.77 -17.16
C ASN A 203 -5.61 34.28 -17.01
N ARG A 204 -4.95 34.65 -15.92
CA ARG A 204 -4.31 35.96 -15.79
C ARG A 204 -2.97 35.75 -15.10
N ILE A 205 -1.93 35.79 -15.92
CA ILE A 205 -0.49 35.96 -15.66
C ILE A 205 0.24 34.94 -16.55
N LEU A 206 1.09 35.44 -17.45
CA LEU A 206 1.85 34.76 -18.51
C LEU A 206 1.25 34.83 -19.92
N THR A 207 1.08 36.05 -20.43
CA THR A 207 1.31 36.34 -21.86
C THR A 207 2.57 37.21 -21.98
N PRO A 208 3.59 36.81 -22.76
CA PRO A 208 4.63 37.70 -23.25
C PRO A 208 4.17 38.38 -24.55
N ASN A 209 4.38 39.69 -24.64
CA ASN A 209 4.10 40.53 -25.80
C ASN A 209 5.08 40.21 -26.97
N PRO A 210 4.65 40.29 -28.24
CA PRO A 210 5.45 39.99 -29.42
C PRO A 210 6.03 41.27 -30.01
N ASP A 211 7.35 41.47 -29.92
CA ASP A 211 8.03 42.45 -30.76
C ASP A 211 9.50 42.03 -30.94
N MET A 212 9.78 41.54 -32.15
CA MET A 212 11.02 41.68 -32.93
C MET A 212 11.14 40.51 -33.92
N GLY A 213 10.90 40.84 -35.19
CA GLY A 213 10.98 39.95 -36.34
C GLY A 213 12.41 39.53 -36.75
N PRO A 214 12.56 38.82 -37.88
CA PRO A 214 13.57 37.78 -38.03
C PRO A 214 14.80 38.12 -38.91
N ARG A 215 15.88 37.33 -38.70
CA ARG A 215 17.06 37.00 -39.57
C ARG A 215 18.23 38.01 -39.64
N PRO A 216 19.47 37.62 -40.07
CA PRO A 216 19.94 36.33 -40.62
C PRO A 216 21.25 35.73 -39.99
N ASP A 217 21.51 34.45 -40.27
CA ASP A 217 22.80 33.77 -40.02
C ASP A 217 23.94 34.30 -40.92
N PRO A 218 25.18 34.29 -40.40
CA PRO A 218 26.34 34.02 -41.23
C PRO A 218 27.17 32.83 -40.70
N ALA A 219 27.43 31.90 -41.61
CA ALA A 219 28.42 30.86 -41.46
C ALA A 219 29.83 31.43 -41.21
N SER A 220 30.59 30.84 -40.28
CA SER A 220 31.91 30.26 -40.56
C SER A 220 32.65 29.78 -39.30
N ALA A 221 33.37 28.68 -39.48
CA ALA A 221 34.52 28.21 -38.71
C ALA A 221 34.29 27.50 -37.36
N VAL A 222 33.81 26.25 -37.44
CA VAL A 222 34.23 25.18 -36.52
C VAL A 222 35.68 24.78 -36.88
N PRO A 223 36.67 24.85 -35.97
CA PRO A 223 37.96 24.24 -36.22
C PRO A 223 37.84 22.73 -36.10
N ALA A 224 38.22 22.06 -37.19
CA ALA A 224 38.33 20.63 -37.32
C ALA A 224 39.22 20.00 -36.23
N ALA A 225 38.92 18.72 -35.98
CA ALA A 225 39.69 17.78 -35.18
C ALA A 225 41.21 17.99 -35.29
N GLY A 226 41.79 18.60 -34.25
CA GLY A 226 43.23 18.64 -34.01
C GLY A 226 43.66 17.36 -33.31
N ALA A 227 44.39 16.52 -34.04
CA ALA A 227 44.99 15.25 -33.63
C ALA A 227 45.50 15.25 -32.17
N SER A 228 44.86 14.43 -31.33
CA SER A 228 45.52 13.91 -30.13
C SER A 228 46.76 13.13 -30.57
N ARG A 229 47.94 13.57 -30.11
CA ARG A 229 49.22 12.84 -30.23
C ARG A 229 48.98 11.34 -29.99
N PRO A 230 49.52 10.43 -30.84
CA PRO A 230 49.44 9.01 -30.56
C PRO A 230 50.22 8.73 -29.28
N LEU A 231 49.51 8.38 -28.21
CA LEU A 231 50.11 7.69 -27.08
C LEU A 231 50.52 6.31 -27.56
N SER A 232 51.79 5.97 -27.38
CA SER A 232 52.39 4.69 -27.75
C SER A 232 51.52 3.49 -27.37
N PRO A 233 51.39 2.45 -28.21
CA PRO A 233 50.48 1.31 -28.00
C PRO A 233 50.97 0.29 -26.95
N THR A 234 51.73 0.72 -25.93
CA THR A 234 52.37 -0.17 -24.95
C THR A 234 51.98 0.11 -23.49
N GLY A 235 51.04 1.02 -23.24
CA GLY A 235 50.55 1.31 -21.90
C GLY A 235 49.60 0.24 -21.35
N ARG A 236 50.08 -0.97 -21.03
CA ARG A 236 49.33 -1.89 -20.14
C ARG A 236 49.14 -1.18 -18.79
N VAL A 237 47.94 -0.67 -18.53
CA VAL A 237 47.57 -0.23 -17.17
C VAL A 237 47.68 -1.46 -16.27
N LYS A 238 48.61 -1.45 -15.32
CA LYS A 238 48.80 -2.56 -14.37
C LYS A 238 47.49 -2.79 -13.61
N PRO A 239 46.98 -4.03 -13.49
CA PRO A 239 45.71 -4.37 -12.82
C PRO A 239 45.57 -3.74 -11.42
N LYS A 240 46.71 -3.63 -10.70
CA LYS A 240 46.80 -3.04 -9.36
C LYS A 240 46.29 -1.59 -9.28
N ARG A 241 46.52 -0.75 -10.30
CA ARG A 241 46.08 0.67 -10.31
C ARG A 241 44.61 0.87 -10.63
N LEU A 242 43.98 -0.13 -11.24
CA LEU A 242 42.55 -0.11 -11.54
C LEU A 242 41.74 -0.55 -10.33
N TRP A 243 42.27 -1.50 -9.57
CA TRP A 243 41.69 -2.03 -8.33
C TRP A 243 41.61 -0.99 -7.20
N ASP A 244 42.44 0.04 -7.23
CA ASP A 244 42.36 1.19 -6.30
C ASP A 244 41.02 1.97 -6.42
N LYS A 245 40.23 1.72 -7.49
CA LYS A 245 38.88 2.27 -7.69
C LYS A 245 37.76 1.27 -7.33
N ALA A 246 38.10 0.08 -6.84
CA ALA A 246 37.10 -0.91 -6.46
C ALA A 246 36.29 -0.42 -5.25
N ILE A 247 35.01 -0.74 -5.24
CA ILE A 247 34.07 -0.34 -4.19
C ILE A 247 33.71 -1.53 -3.29
N ASN A 248 33.46 -1.23 -2.02
CA ASN A 248 33.06 -2.23 -1.03
C ASN A 248 31.52 -2.43 -1.03
N LEU A 249 31.10 -3.66 -1.26
CA LEU A 249 29.72 -4.12 -1.42
C LEU A 249 29.38 -5.36 -0.56
N VAL A 250 28.11 -5.55 -0.29
CA VAL A 250 27.60 -6.77 0.35
C VAL A 250 26.92 -7.63 -0.71
N ALA A 251 27.30 -8.90 -0.79
CA ALA A 251 26.62 -9.89 -1.63
C ALA A 251 25.75 -10.82 -0.79
N LYS A 252 24.49 -10.97 -1.19
CA LYS A 252 23.48 -11.77 -0.50
C LYS A 252 23.10 -12.95 -1.38
N GLN A 253 23.22 -14.15 -0.82
CA GLN A 253 22.82 -15.38 -1.48
C GLN A 253 21.75 -16.08 -0.66
N TYR A 254 20.75 -16.65 -1.31
CA TYR A 254 19.77 -17.50 -0.66
C TYR A 254 20.43 -18.72 0.01
N LEU A 255 19.87 -19.13 1.15
CA LEU A 255 20.28 -20.35 1.84
C LEU A 255 19.86 -21.60 1.06
N THR A 256 18.72 -21.51 0.35
CA THR A 256 18.23 -22.56 -0.55
C THR A 256 19.00 -22.51 -1.87
N PRO A 257 19.59 -23.63 -2.32
CA PRO A 257 20.49 -23.63 -3.49
C PRO A 257 19.78 -23.45 -4.84
N ASP A 258 18.47 -23.77 -4.93
CA ASP A 258 17.72 -23.83 -6.19
C ASP A 258 16.78 -22.63 -6.42
N VAL A 259 17.13 -21.48 -5.85
CA VAL A 259 16.35 -20.26 -6.05
C VAL A 259 16.59 -19.73 -7.46
N ARG A 260 15.50 -19.59 -8.21
CA ARG A 260 15.54 -19.15 -9.62
C ARG A 260 15.97 -17.70 -9.72
N ARG A 261 16.55 -17.34 -10.87
CA ARG A 261 16.99 -15.98 -11.21
C ARG A 261 15.88 -14.94 -11.02
N GLU A 262 14.65 -15.32 -11.35
CA GLU A 262 13.47 -14.46 -11.27
C GLU A 262 13.21 -13.94 -9.86
N GLU A 263 13.50 -14.74 -8.81
CA GLU A 263 13.36 -14.30 -7.41
C GLU A 263 14.38 -13.23 -7.05
N TYR A 264 15.64 -13.39 -7.46
CA TYR A 264 16.67 -12.36 -7.27
C TYR A 264 16.29 -11.05 -7.99
N CYS A 265 15.80 -11.14 -9.22
CA CYS A 265 15.33 -9.97 -9.95
C CYS A 265 14.15 -9.30 -9.23
N ARG A 266 13.24 -10.09 -8.64
CA ARG A 266 12.08 -9.58 -7.91
C ARG A 266 12.46 -8.91 -6.60
N ASP A 267 13.44 -9.44 -5.86
CA ASP A 267 14.00 -8.79 -4.67
C ASP A 267 14.59 -7.42 -5.02
N VAL A 268 15.39 -7.37 -6.09
CA VAL A 268 16.01 -6.12 -6.56
C VAL A 268 14.93 -5.12 -6.95
N ALA A 269 13.92 -5.54 -7.72
CA ALA A 269 12.80 -4.70 -8.10
C ALA A 269 12.03 -4.18 -6.87
N THR A 270 11.79 -5.03 -5.87
CA THR A 270 11.09 -4.66 -4.62
C THR A 270 11.83 -3.56 -3.86
N GLN A 271 13.14 -3.70 -3.69
CA GLN A 271 13.96 -2.69 -3.01
C GLN A 271 14.05 -1.39 -3.82
N MET A 272 14.15 -1.48 -5.15
CA MET A 272 14.15 -0.29 -6.01
C MET A 272 12.78 0.42 -6.01
N GLN A 273 11.68 -0.31 -5.89
CA GLN A 273 10.34 0.27 -5.72
C GLN A 273 10.20 0.98 -4.37
N ALA A 274 10.68 0.36 -3.28
CA ALA A 274 10.71 1.00 -1.96
C ALA A 274 11.55 2.29 -1.95
N LYS A 275 12.63 2.33 -2.75
CA LYS A 275 13.41 3.55 -2.96
C LYS A 275 12.59 4.67 -3.58
N LEU A 276 11.74 4.39 -4.58
CA LEU A 276 10.86 5.40 -5.17
C LEU A 276 9.88 5.96 -4.15
N TYR A 277 9.27 5.10 -3.33
CA TYR A 277 8.43 5.54 -2.20
C TYR A 277 9.20 6.44 -1.24
N ALA A 278 10.46 6.13 -0.92
CA ALA A 278 11.29 6.98 -0.07
C ALA A 278 11.57 8.36 -0.71
N GLU A 279 11.82 8.43 -2.01
CA GLU A 279 11.99 9.70 -2.73
C GLU A 279 10.72 10.56 -2.66
N GLU A 280 9.55 9.95 -2.86
CA GLU A 280 8.24 10.62 -2.76
C GLU A 280 7.94 11.10 -1.35
N TYR A 281 8.14 10.23 -0.35
CA TYR A 281 8.01 10.60 1.06
C TYR A 281 8.87 11.81 1.42
N ASN A 282 10.09 11.87 0.89
CA ASN A 282 11.01 12.97 1.15
C ASN A 282 10.57 14.31 0.52
N ARG A 283 9.72 14.30 -0.52
CA ARG A 283 9.14 15.52 -1.11
C ARG A 283 8.15 16.20 -0.17
N LEU A 284 7.60 15.47 0.81
CA LEU A 284 6.71 16.01 1.85
C LEU A 284 7.47 16.75 2.97
N HIS A 285 8.81 16.86 2.86
CA HIS A 285 9.67 17.50 3.87
C HIS A 285 9.44 16.99 5.31
N PRO A 286 9.46 15.66 5.52
CA PRO A 286 9.30 15.08 6.86
C PRO A 286 10.46 15.49 7.79
N PRO A 287 10.30 15.42 9.13
CA PRO A 287 11.36 15.77 10.07
C PRO A 287 12.68 15.03 9.84
N LYS A 288 12.60 13.78 9.35
CA LYS A 288 13.73 12.99 8.90
C LYS A 288 13.44 12.42 7.52
N LYS A 289 14.36 12.66 6.58
CA LYS A 289 14.35 12.02 5.26
C LYS A 289 14.86 10.59 5.35
N VAL A 290 14.23 9.67 4.62
CA VAL A 290 14.61 8.25 4.54
C VAL A 290 15.20 7.91 3.17
N ASP A 291 15.95 6.83 3.04
CA ASP A 291 16.35 6.31 1.73
C ASP A 291 16.52 4.79 1.76
N PHE A 292 16.35 4.13 0.62
CA PHE A 292 16.71 2.72 0.44
C PHE A 292 17.99 2.60 -0.39
N MET A 293 18.84 1.66 0.02
CA MET A 293 20.06 1.32 -0.70
C MET A 293 19.72 0.89 -2.13
N GLN A 294 20.47 1.43 -3.10
CA GLN A 294 20.43 0.85 -4.44
C GLN A 294 21.00 -0.56 -4.40
N CYS A 295 20.33 -1.47 -5.07
CA CYS A 295 20.77 -2.85 -5.20
C CYS A 295 20.69 -3.33 -6.64
N TRP A 296 21.37 -4.43 -6.92
CA TRP A 296 21.45 -5.02 -8.24
C TRP A 296 21.73 -6.51 -8.14
N PHE A 297 21.46 -7.22 -9.22
CA PHE A 297 21.65 -8.66 -9.31
C PHE A 297 23.01 -8.97 -9.95
N LEU A 298 23.75 -9.92 -9.38
CA LEU A 298 25.05 -10.39 -9.86
C LEU A 298 24.97 -11.87 -10.23
N GLU A 299 25.42 -12.16 -11.44
CA GLU A 299 25.69 -13.51 -11.92
C GLU A 299 27.20 -13.71 -12.06
N LEU A 300 27.73 -14.82 -11.56
CA LEU A 300 29.12 -15.25 -11.71
C LEU A 300 29.16 -16.47 -12.65
N PRO A 301 29.25 -16.28 -13.98
CA PRO A 301 28.97 -17.34 -14.95
C PRO A 301 29.90 -18.56 -14.88
N ARG A 302 31.08 -18.37 -14.28
CA ARG A 302 32.10 -19.43 -14.12
C ARG A 302 31.85 -20.31 -12.89
N ARG A 303 30.94 -19.93 -12.00
CA ARG A 303 30.57 -20.72 -10.82
C ARG A 303 29.46 -21.73 -11.16
N PRO A 304 29.37 -22.85 -10.41
CA PRO A 304 28.25 -23.79 -10.54
C PRO A 304 26.88 -23.11 -10.32
N GLU A 305 25.82 -23.69 -10.88
CA GLU A 305 24.47 -23.11 -10.93
C GLU A 305 23.91 -22.66 -9.57
N GLY A 306 24.10 -23.45 -8.50
CA GLY A 306 23.68 -23.09 -7.14
C GLY A 306 24.59 -22.09 -6.40
N GLN A 307 25.69 -21.65 -7.03
CA GLN A 307 26.70 -20.78 -6.39
C GLN A 307 26.97 -19.47 -7.15
N ARG A 308 26.29 -19.26 -8.28
CA ARG A 308 26.57 -18.13 -9.19
C ARG A 308 25.73 -16.87 -8.95
N LEU A 309 24.64 -16.93 -8.18
CA LEU A 309 23.64 -15.85 -8.09
C LEU A 309 23.68 -15.09 -6.76
N PHE A 310 23.67 -13.75 -6.82
CA PHE A 310 23.71 -12.87 -5.65
C PHE A 310 22.88 -11.58 -5.86
N CYS A 311 22.22 -11.10 -4.80
CA CYS A 311 21.81 -9.69 -4.71
C CYS A 311 22.97 -8.86 -4.13
N ILE A 312 23.24 -7.69 -4.69
CA ILE A 312 24.37 -6.86 -4.29
C ILE A 312 23.88 -5.48 -3.88
N GLU A 313 24.43 -4.95 -2.79
CA GLU A 313 24.17 -3.62 -2.27
C GLU A 313 25.44 -2.98 -1.70
N GLY A 314 25.38 -1.70 -1.36
CA GLY A 314 26.48 -1.03 -0.65
C GLY A 314 26.60 -1.49 0.82
N LEU A 315 27.81 -1.43 1.37
CA LEU A 315 28.04 -1.70 2.78
C LEU A 315 27.40 -0.60 3.66
N LEU A 316 26.49 -1.00 4.54
CA LEU A 316 25.97 -0.15 5.60
C LEU A 316 26.96 -0.10 6.77
N HIS A 317 27.32 1.10 7.22
CA HIS A 317 28.24 1.30 8.34
C HIS A 317 27.49 1.88 9.54
N GLY A 318 27.46 1.14 10.64
CA GLY A 318 26.81 1.55 11.89
C GLY A 318 26.03 0.40 12.54
N LEU A 319 25.21 0.74 13.54
CA LEU A 319 24.34 -0.23 14.21
C LEU A 319 23.17 -0.57 13.30
N TYR A 320 23.08 -1.84 12.91
CA TYR A 320 21.98 -2.34 12.11
C TYR A 320 20.75 -2.61 13.00
N THR A 321 19.61 -2.01 12.67
CA THR A 321 18.36 -2.11 13.43
C THR A 321 17.20 -2.50 12.51
N LYS A 322 16.35 -3.41 12.98
CA LYS A 322 15.07 -3.75 12.36
C LYS A 322 13.94 -3.05 13.12
N HIS A 323 13.21 -2.15 12.45
CA HIS A 323 12.21 -1.28 13.07
C HIS A 323 10.78 -1.87 13.05
N ASN A 324 10.44 -2.62 12.00
CA ASN A 324 9.22 -3.43 11.96
C ASN A 324 9.45 -4.69 11.13
N SER A 325 8.50 -5.62 11.16
CA SER A 325 8.53 -6.84 10.37
C SER A 325 7.44 -6.89 9.31
N ASN A 326 7.57 -7.82 8.36
CA ASN A 326 6.51 -8.17 7.40
C ASN A 326 5.31 -8.94 8.01
N ALA A 327 5.31 -9.21 9.31
CA ALA A 327 4.26 -9.95 10.03
C ALA A 327 3.69 -9.18 11.25
N GLY A 328 3.82 -7.86 11.25
CA GLY A 328 3.24 -6.98 12.28
C GLY A 328 4.04 -6.87 13.58
N PHE A 329 5.24 -7.43 13.65
CA PHE A 329 6.10 -7.29 14.84
C PHE A 329 6.79 -5.92 14.83
N VAL A 330 6.75 -5.23 15.97
CA VAL A 330 7.50 -4.01 16.26
C VAL A 330 8.24 -4.23 17.58
N ALA A 331 9.57 -4.05 17.58
CA ALA A 331 10.36 -4.18 18.81
C ALA A 331 10.31 -2.87 19.60
N ASP A 332 9.80 -2.91 20.83
CA ASP A 332 9.66 -1.73 21.70
C ASP A 332 11.00 -1.01 21.94
N GLU A 333 12.09 -1.76 22.07
CA GLU A 333 13.45 -1.23 22.25
C GLU A 333 13.97 -0.42 21.04
N CYS A 334 13.35 -0.58 19.87
CA CYS A 334 13.76 0.03 18.60
C CYS A 334 12.66 0.92 17.98
N LEU A 335 11.64 1.29 18.77
CA LEU A 335 10.49 2.06 18.31
C LEU A 335 10.90 3.50 17.95
N ARG A 336 10.93 3.79 16.66
CA ARG A 336 11.14 5.14 16.10
C ARG A 336 9.92 5.57 15.31
N ASN A 337 9.59 6.86 15.36
CA ASN A 337 8.44 7.43 14.66
C ASN A 337 8.55 7.31 13.13
N THR A 338 9.72 7.62 12.57
CA THR A 338 9.92 7.73 11.10
C THR A 338 9.67 6.41 10.36
N PRO A 339 10.23 5.24 10.76
CA PRO A 339 9.94 3.97 10.10
C PRO A 339 8.45 3.60 10.06
N GLN A 340 7.72 3.77 11.17
CA GLN A 340 6.30 3.41 11.24
C GLN A 340 5.43 4.38 10.44
N ALA A 341 5.74 5.69 10.52
CA ALA A 341 5.04 6.71 9.74
C ALA A 341 5.29 6.54 8.24
N PHE A 342 6.49 6.13 7.83
CA PHE A 342 6.79 5.81 6.44
C PHE A 342 5.95 4.63 5.94
N SER A 343 5.92 3.50 6.68
CA SER A 343 5.08 2.35 6.31
C SER A 343 3.60 2.73 6.18
N HIS A 344 3.02 3.42 7.18
CA HIS A 344 1.63 3.90 7.11
C HIS A 344 1.41 4.84 5.92
N TRP A 345 2.31 5.80 5.70
CA TRP A 345 2.24 6.72 4.56
C TRP A 345 2.23 5.97 3.21
N THR A 346 3.05 4.92 3.02
CA THR A 346 3.05 4.16 1.75
C THR A 346 1.69 3.53 1.44
N TYR A 347 0.96 3.11 2.47
CA TYR A 347 -0.37 2.53 2.30
C TYR A 347 -1.40 3.56 1.85
N GLU A 348 -1.43 4.74 2.49
CA GLU A 348 -2.35 5.80 2.09
C GLU A 348 -1.97 6.42 0.75
N HIS A 349 -0.67 6.65 0.51
CA HIS A 349 -0.17 7.22 -0.74
C HIS A 349 -0.46 6.33 -1.94
N SER A 350 -0.40 5.01 -1.78
CA SER A 350 -0.74 4.05 -2.84
C SER A 350 -2.25 3.79 -2.97
N HIS A 351 -3.10 4.51 -2.24
CA HIS A 351 -4.55 4.29 -2.16
C HIS A 351 -4.91 2.84 -1.79
N GLY A 352 -4.20 2.28 -0.81
CA GLY A 352 -4.41 0.93 -0.30
C GLY A 352 -3.84 -0.18 -1.16
N LYS A 353 -3.13 0.12 -2.26
CA LYS A 353 -2.62 -0.87 -3.21
C LYS A 353 -1.32 -1.54 -2.75
N ALA A 354 -0.53 -0.88 -1.93
CA ALA A 354 0.75 -1.41 -1.46
C ALA A 354 1.15 -0.83 -0.09
N ILE A 355 1.85 -1.61 0.72
CA ILE A 355 2.53 -1.11 1.93
C ILE A 355 3.98 -1.58 1.95
N VAL A 356 4.90 -0.69 2.28
CA VAL A 356 6.32 -1.02 2.48
C VAL A 356 6.57 -1.28 3.97
N VAL A 357 7.02 -2.49 4.29
CA VAL A 357 7.33 -2.97 5.65
C VAL A 357 8.71 -3.65 5.66
N ASP A 358 9.05 -4.35 6.75
CA ASP A 358 10.42 -4.84 7.00
C ASP A 358 11.44 -3.68 6.95
N ILE A 359 11.08 -2.54 7.55
CA ILE A 359 11.95 -1.36 7.59
C ILE A 359 13.14 -1.66 8.49
N GLN A 360 14.32 -1.76 7.89
CA GLN A 360 15.56 -2.14 8.58
C GLN A 360 16.77 -1.51 7.90
N GLY A 361 17.82 -1.23 8.68
CA GLY A 361 19.05 -0.63 8.17
C GLY A 361 19.83 0.09 9.25
N VAL A 362 20.57 1.13 8.87
CA VAL A 362 21.33 1.98 9.80
C VAL A 362 20.73 3.38 9.77
N GLU A 363 20.28 3.86 10.93
CA GLU A 363 19.56 5.14 11.05
C GLU A 363 18.34 5.20 10.12
N ASP A 364 18.33 6.12 9.15
CA ASP A 364 17.23 6.30 8.18
C ASP A 364 17.62 5.86 6.77
N LEU A 365 18.69 5.06 6.66
CA LEU A 365 19.14 4.41 5.44
C LEU A 365 18.83 2.91 5.52
N TYR A 366 17.84 2.50 4.75
CA TYR A 366 17.23 1.19 4.83
C TYR A 366 17.69 0.25 3.72
N THR A 367 17.50 -1.04 3.93
CA THR A 367 17.70 -2.09 2.93
C THR A 367 16.80 -3.29 3.18
N ASP A 368 16.68 -4.20 2.22
CA ASP A 368 15.84 -5.41 2.31
C ASP A 368 14.39 -5.16 2.79
N PRO A 369 13.64 -4.23 2.15
CA PRO A 369 12.23 -4.07 2.47
C PRO A 369 11.39 -5.23 1.96
N GLN A 370 10.18 -5.34 2.49
CA GLN A 370 9.11 -6.16 1.92
C GLN A 370 7.93 -5.26 1.51
N ILE A 371 7.26 -5.60 0.41
CA ILE A 371 6.03 -4.94 -0.02
C ILE A 371 4.88 -5.95 0.04
N HIS A 372 3.76 -5.57 0.65
CA HIS A 372 2.51 -6.34 0.59
C HIS A 372 1.50 -5.64 -0.32
N THR A 373 0.74 -6.41 -1.11
CA THR A 373 -0.36 -5.93 -1.96
C THR A 373 -1.66 -6.69 -1.65
N PRO A 374 -2.84 -6.07 -1.65
CA PRO A 374 -4.07 -6.75 -1.27
C PRO A 374 -4.38 -8.03 -2.07
N ASP A 375 -4.03 -8.04 -3.35
CA ASP A 375 -4.23 -9.13 -4.30
C ASP A 375 -3.20 -10.29 -4.18
N HIS A 376 -2.23 -10.15 -3.27
CA HIS A 376 -1.15 -11.10 -3.06
C HIS A 376 -0.29 -11.36 -4.33
N GLN A 377 -0.26 -10.39 -5.27
CA GLN A 377 0.53 -10.48 -6.50
C GLN A 377 1.85 -9.71 -6.41
N GLY A 378 2.91 -10.28 -7.00
CA GLY A 378 4.23 -9.64 -7.06
C GLY A 378 5.00 -9.62 -5.73
N TYR A 379 6.17 -8.97 -5.74
CA TYR A 379 7.03 -8.70 -4.57
C TYR A 379 7.55 -9.90 -3.76
N GLY A 380 7.53 -11.09 -4.35
CA GLY A 380 8.21 -12.28 -3.83
C GLY A 380 7.40 -13.03 -2.78
N SER A 381 7.97 -14.13 -2.28
CA SER A 381 7.30 -15.01 -1.32
C SER A 381 7.03 -14.37 0.05
N GLY A 382 7.67 -13.24 0.36
CA GLY A 382 7.41 -12.46 1.56
C GLY A 382 6.18 -11.56 1.47
N ASN A 383 5.56 -11.39 0.29
CA ASN A 383 4.26 -10.74 0.14
C ASN A 383 3.17 -11.69 0.68
N THR A 384 2.57 -11.34 1.81
CA THR A 384 1.49 -12.12 2.44
C THR A 384 0.11 -11.47 2.26
N GLY A 385 0.04 -10.53 1.32
CA GLY A 385 -1.14 -9.77 0.94
C GLY A 385 -1.85 -9.06 2.09
N LEU A 386 -3.20 -9.02 2.04
CA LEU A 386 -4.02 -8.37 3.08
C LEU A 386 -3.70 -8.85 4.50
N ARG A 387 -3.24 -10.10 4.68
CA ARG A 387 -2.81 -10.61 5.99
C ARG A 387 -1.61 -9.83 6.53
N GLY A 388 -0.59 -9.56 5.71
CA GLY A 388 0.57 -8.79 6.12
C GLY A 388 0.23 -7.31 6.40
N ILE A 389 -0.61 -6.73 5.54
CA ILE A 389 -1.13 -5.36 5.70
C ILE A 389 -1.89 -5.22 7.03
N SER A 390 -2.80 -6.15 7.30
CA SER A 390 -3.63 -6.13 8.50
C SER A 390 -2.81 -6.27 9.78
N LEU A 391 -1.78 -7.12 9.76
CA LEU A 391 -0.88 -7.31 10.89
C LEU A 391 -0.05 -6.06 11.19
N PHE A 392 0.37 -5.29 10.18
CA PHE A 392 1.00 -3.99 10.40
C PHE A 392 0.05 -3.05 11.16
N PHE A 393 -1.20 -2.90 10.71
CA PHE A 393 -2.16 -1.99 11.33
C PHE A 393 -2.64 -2.45 12.73
N ALA A 394 -2.65 -3.76 12.98
CA ALA A 394 -2.95 -4.28 14.31
C ALA A 394 -1.92 -3.92 15.39
N SER A 395 -0.67 -3.60 15.01
CA SER A 395 0.37 -3.14 15.95
C SER A 395 0.75 -1.68 15.77
N HIS A 396 0.44 -1.07 14.63
CA HIS A 396 0.78 0.32 14.32
C HIS A 396 0.03 1.33 15.19
N LYS A 397 0.77 2.21 15.87
CA LYS A 397 0.22 3.37 16.56
C LYS A 397 0.65 4.62 15.81
N CYS A 398 -0.34 5.41 15.38
CA CYS A 398 -0.05 6.72 14.79
C CYS A 398 0.80 7.54 15.75
N ASN A 399 1.78 8.23 15.19
CA ASN A 399 2.74 9.03 15.94
C ASN A 399 2.75 10.47 15.39
N PRO A 400 3.50 11.42 16.00
CA PRO A 400 3.49 12.82 15.57
C PRO A 400 3.79 13.04 14.08
N ILE A 401 4.57 12.17 13.44
CA ILE A 401 4.85 12.26 12.00
C ILE A 401 3.63 11.84 11.18
N CYS A 402 2.90 10.80 11.59
CA CYS A 402 1.62 10.43 10.96
C CYS A 402 0.64 11.61 10.97
N HIS A 403 0.50 12.27 12.12
CA HIS A 403 -0.36 13.44 12.26
C HIS A 403 0.11 14.64 11.42
N GLN A 404 1.43 14.89 11.39
CA GLN A 404 2.00 15.95 10.54
C GLN A 404 1.73 15.71 9.05
N LEU A 405 1.75 14.45 8.61
CA LEU A 405 1.48 14.06 7.23
C LEU A 405 -0.01 13.98 6.90
N GLY A 406 -0.90 14.24 7.86
CA GLY A 406 -2.35 14.17 7.67
C GLY A 406 -2.87 12.75 7.46
N LEU A 407 -2.15 11.73 7.93
CA LEU A 407 -2.56 10.34 7.80
C LEU A 407 -3.78 10.03 8.68
N THR A 408 -4.68 9.22 8.14
CA THR A 408 -5.90 8.76 8.81
C THR A 408 -5.54 7.80 9.95
N PRO A 409 -5.92 8.08 11.21
CA PRO A 409 -5.68 7.16 12.30
C PRO A 409 -6.46 5.85 12.14
N PHE A 410 -5.74 4.72 12.17
CA PHE A 410 -6.37 3.40 12.15
C PHE A 410 -6.92 3.03 13.53
N GLN A 411 -8.15 2.51 13.58
CA GLN A 411 -8.80 2.12 14.84
C GLN A 411 -8.40 0.70 15.25
N GLN A 412 -7.73 0.57 16.38
CA GLN A 412 -7.30 -0.72 16.93
C GLN A 412 -8.34 -1.27 17.90
N SER A 413 -8.50 -2.60 17.93
CA SER A 413 -9.33 -3.24 18.96
C SER A 413 -8.75 -2.98 20.35
N PRO A 414 -9.59 -2.68 21.36
CA PRO A 414 -9.13 -2.59 22.74
C PRO A 414 -8.48 -3.91 23.18
N VAL A 415 -7.46 -3.82 24.06
CA VAL A 415 -6.80 -4.98 24.64
C VAL A 415 -7.69 -5.53 25.75
N TYR A 416 -8.34 -6.66 25.47
CA TYR A 416 -9.16 -7.36 26.45
C TYR A 416 -8.28 -8.36 27.23
N GLY A 417 -7.66 -7.87 28.30
CA GLY A 417 -6.87 -8.68 29.24
C GLY A 417 -5.41 -8.24 29.34
N GLY A 418 -5.13 -7.38 30.32
CA GLY A 418 -3.78 -6.95 30.72
C GLY A 418 -3.84 -6.04 31.94
N THR A 419 -3.87 -6.63 33.15
CA THR A 419 -3.53 -6.04 34.46
C THR A 419 -4.01 -4.61 34.77
N GLU A 420 -5.28 -4.46 35.18
CA GLU A 420 -5.68 -3.52 36.25
C GLU A 420 -6.91 -4.08 36.99
N ALA A 421 -6.73 -5.18 37.73
CA ALA A 421 -7.67 -5.60 38.78
C ALA A 421 -7.03 -6.69 39.66
N SER A 422 -6.09 -6.29 40.52
CA SER A 422 -5.66 -7.13 41.64
C SER A 422 -6.34 -6.63 42.91
N SER A 423 -7.66 -6.84 43.03
CA SER A 423 -8.28 -7.00 44.34
C SER A 423 -8.38 -8.51 44.59
N PRO A 424 -7.64 -9.06 45.57
CA PRO A 424 -7.61 -10.51 45.80
C PRO A 424 -8.92 -10.92 46.49
N GLY A 425 -9.86 -11.49 45.72
CA GLY A 425 -11.09 -12.01 46.31
C GLY A 425 -12.20 -12.49 45.37
N ALA A 426 -12.10 -12.33 44.06
CA ALA A 426 -13.14 -12.80 43.15
C ALA A 426 -12.63 -13.93 42.25
N ILE A 427 -13.06 -15.17 42.54
CA ILE A 427 -13.15 -16.22 41.52
C ILE A 427 -14.26 -15.76 40.57
N GLY A 428 -13.91 -15.04 39.51
CA GLY A 428 -14.85 -14.33 38.65
C GLY A 428 -14.61 -14.67 37.18
N THR A 429 -15.65 -15.22 36.55
CA THR A 429 -15.80 -15.43 35.10
C THR A 429 -15.19 -14.31 34.27
N ASN A 430 -14.43 -14.65 33.21
CA ASN A 430 -14.02 -13.68 32.19
C ASN A 430 -15.26 -12.87 31.73
N PRO A 431 -15.23 -11.53 31.75
CA PRO A 431 -16.37 -10.71 31.34
C PRO A 431 -16.74 -10.98 29.88
N SER A 432 -18.03 -10.94 29.56
CA SER A 432 -18.53 -11.21 28.19
C SER A 432 -17.88 -10.25 27.19
N PRO A 433 -17.42 -10.75 26.02
CA PRO A 433 -17.04 -9.97 24.85
C PRO A 433 -17.89 -8.73 24.56
N VAL A 434 -19.20 -8.80 24.84
CA VAL A 434 -20.17 -7.73 24.59
C VAL A 434 -20.06 -6.58 25.61
N LEU A 435 -19.68 -6.89 26.85
CA LEU A 435 -19.54 -5.93 27.96
C LEU A 435 -18.24 -5.11 27.89
N LEU A 436 -17.24 -5.62 27.18
CA LEU A 436 -15.92 -4.99 27.08
C LEU A 436 -15.78 -4.07 25.87
N LEU A 437 -16.62 -4.24 24.85
CA LEU A 437 -16.68 -3.28 23.75
C LEU A 437 -17.04 -1.91 24.32
N PRO A 438 -16.36 -0.81 23.93
CA PRO A 438 -16.91 0.51 24.19
C PRO A 438 -18.37 0.49 23.73
N PRO A 439 -19.29 1.17 24.46
CA PRO A 439 -20.71 1.19 24.08
C PRO A 439 -20.73 1.43 22.58
N ALA A 440 -21.29 0.47 21.83
CA ALA A 440 -21.30 0.46 20.37
C ALA A 440 -21.40 1.90 19.91
N PRO A 441 -20.52 2.41 19.00
CA PRO A 441 -20.59 3.82 18.58
C PRO A 441 -22.07 4.11 18.40
N THR A 442 -22.56 4.97 19.29
CA THR A 442 -23.95 5.00 19.76
C THR A 442 -24.87 4.70 18.61
N MET A 443 -25.91 3.86 18.76
CA MET A 443 -26.87 3.44 17.72
C MET A 443 -27.31 4.52 16.69
N LEU A 444 -27.10 5.80 16.99
CA LEU A 444 -26.99 6.95 16.08
C LEU A 444 -25.97 6.84 14.92
N ALA A 445 -25.02 5.91 14.91
CA ALA A 445 -23.94 5.81 13.92
C ALA A 445 -24.19 4.85 12.74
N LEU A 446 -25.24 4.01 12.81
CA LEU A 446 -25.72 3.23 11.67
C LEU A 446 -26.78 3.99 10.87
N ASP A 447 -26.65 5.31 10.77
CA ASP A 447 -27.43 6.05 9.79
C ASP A 447 -27.01 5.55 8.40
N PRO A 448 -27.90 4.85 7.66
CA PRO A 448 -27.54 4.25 6.39
C PRO A 448 -27.07 5.28 5.36
N VAL A 449 -27.36 6.57 5.58
CA VAL A 449 -26.92 7.68 4.74
C VAL A 449 -25.41 7.96 4.88
N ASN A 450 -24.81 7.69 6.04
CA ASN A 450 -23.42 8.09 6.33
C ASN A 450 -22.38 7.00 6.05
N VAL A 451 -22.81 5.77 5.73
CA VAL A 451 -21.90 4.69 5.35
C VAL A 451 -21.54 4.85 3.86
N PRO A 452 -20.24 4.87 3.50
CA PRO A 452 -19.83 5.09 2.13
C PRO A 452 -20.23 3.90 1.24
N LEU A 453 -20.73 4.20 0.03
CA LEU A 453 -21.08 3.19 -0.97
C LEU A 453 -19.85 2.49 -1.57
N THR A 454 -18.70 3.17 -1.54
CA THR A 454 -17.41 2.61 -1.94
C THR A 454 -16.59 2.34 -0.68
N PRO A 455 -16.05 1.13 -0.49
CA PRO A 455 -15.26 0.82 0.69
C PRO A 455 -14.04 1.74 0.80
N THR A 456 -13.73 2.20 2.01
CA THR A 456 -12.45 2.88 2.26
C THR A 456 -11.29 1.90 2.09
N ILE A 457 -10.06 2.42 2.01
CA ILE A 457 -8.86 1.56 1.99
C ILE A 457 -8.73 0.70 3.27
N TYR A 458 -9.28 1.14 4.40
CA TYR A 458 -9.18 0.45 5.67
C TYR A 458 -10.24 -0.64 5.86
N ALA A 459 -11.32 -0.59 5.09
CA ALA A 459 -12.41 -1.55 5.20
C ALA A 459 -11.88 -2.99 5.02
N ALA A 460 -11.04 -3.19 4.00
CA ALA A 460 -10.40 -4.48 3.73
C ALA A 460 -9.39 -4.91 4.83
N VAL A 461 -8.75 -3.94 5.49
CA VAL A 461 -7.82 -4.19 6.61
C VAL A 461 -8.59 -4.69 7.83
N HIS A 462 -9.69 -4.01 8.18
CA HIS A 462 -10.60 -4.44 9.24
C HIS A 462 -11.20 -5.82 8.95
N MET A 463 -11.66 -6.05 7.72
CA MET A 463 -12.18 -7.36 7.31
C MET A 463 -11.12 -8.47 7.47
N ALA A 464 -9.88 -8.21 7.05
CA ALA A 464 -8.79 -9.17 7.19
C ALA A 464 -8.47 -9.50 8.66
N LEU A 465 -8.52 -8.51 9.57
CA LEU A 465 -8.34 -8.73 11.02
C LEU A 465 -9.48 -9.55 11.61
N ALA A 466 -10.73 -9.25 11.24
CA ALA A 466 -11.88 -10.04 11.67
C ALA A 466 -11.75 -11.51 11.24
N GLU A 467 -11.33 -11.76 10.00
CA GLU A 467 -11.07 -13.11 9.52
C GLU A 467 -9.90 -13.79 10.23
N GLN A 468 -8.85 -13.05 10.60
CA GLN A 468 -7.76 -13.59 11.40
C GLN A 468 -8.25 -14.03 12.77
N HIS A 469 -9.03 -13.22 13.49
CA HIS A 469 -9.66 -13.65 14.73
C HIS A 469 -10.47 -14.94 14.55
N GLY A 470 -11.30 -15.01 13.50
CA GLY A 470 -12.09 -16.20 13.21
C GLY A 470 -11.25 -17.47 12.91
N ARG A 471 -10.18 -17.34 12.12
CA ARG A 471 -9.26 -18.45 11.79
C ARG A 471 -8.50 -18.95 13.03
N HIS A 472 -7.94 -18.06 13.83
CA HIS A 472 -7.15 -18.44 15.01
C HIS A 472 -8.05 -19.01 16.12
N LEU A 473 -9.27 -18.47 16.30
CA LEU A 473 -10.27 -19.09 17.18
C LEU A 473 -10.58 -20.53 16.76
N LYS A 474 -10.72 -20.77 15.45
CA LYS A 474 -10.99 -22.10 14.90
C LYS A 474 -9.79 -23.04 15.05
N ALA A 475 -8.57 -22.51 14.97
CA ALA A 475 -7.33 -23.26 15.20
C ALA A 475 -7.05 -23.53 16.69
N GLY A 476 -7.73 -22.85 17.61
CA GLY A 476 -7.45 -22.92 19.05
C GLY A 476 -6.20 -22.13 19.45
N GLU A 477 -5.86 -21.09 18.69
CA GLU A 477 -4.67 -20.26 18.89
C GLU A 477 -5.03 -18.96 19.64
N ASP A 478 -4.39 -18.74 20.79
CA ASP A 478 -4.65 -17.59 21.67
C ASP A 478 -4.09 -16.26 21.13
N THR A 479 -3.21 -16.31 20.13
CA THR A 479 -2.58 -15.13 19.52
C THR A 479 -2.58 -15.22 18.00
N ILE A 480 -2.81 -14.07 17.35
CA ILE A 480 -2.73 -13.91 15.89
C ILE A 480 -1.28 -13.69 15.44
N SER A 481 -0.55 -12.90 16.23
CA SER A 481 0.86 -12.55 16.05
C SER A 481 1.40 -12.07 17.41
N PRO A 482 2.72 -12.00 17.65
CA PRO A 482 3.25 -11.50 18.92
C PRO A 482 2.68 -10.12 19.27
N GLY A 483 2.03 -10.01 20.43
CA GLY A 483 1.37 -8.78 20.89
C GLY A 483 -0.08 -8.58 20.44
N ILE A 484 -0.66 -9.52 19.67
CA ILE A 484 -2.05 -9.45 19.16
C ILE A 484 -2.81 -10.69 19.62
N ALA A 485 -3.65 -10.53 20.65
CA ALA A 485 -4.46 -11.62 21.22
C ALA A 485 -5.68 -11.95 20.33
N THR A 486 -6.02 -13.23 20.24
CA THR A 486 -7.20 -13.72 19.55
C THR A 486 -8.43 -13.59 20.46
N SER A 487 -9.50 -12.89 20.04
CA SER A 487 -10.76 -12.83 20.80
C SER A 487 -12.00 -12.70 19.91
N CYS A 488 -13.17 -13.13 20.43
CA CYS A 488 -14.46 -12.89 19.77
C CYS A 488 -14.80 -11.39 19.72
N ALA A 489 -14.47 -10.65 20.78
CA ALA A 489 -14.70 -9.21 20.87
C ALA A 489 -13.90 -8.44 19.80
N GLY A 490 -12.62 -8.78 19.61
CA GLY A 490 -11.78 -8.19 18.56
C GLY A 490 -12.31 -8.52 17.16
N GLY A 491 -12.75 -9.77 16.93
CA GLY A 491 -13.41 -10.16 15.70
C GLY A 491 -14.66 -9.34 15.39
N LEU A 492 -15.56 -9.16 16.37
CA LEU A 492 -16.76 -8.35 16.23
C LEU A 492 -16.45 -6.86 16.04
N PHE A 493 -15.46 -6.33 16.78
CA PHE A 493 -14.99 -4.96 16.65
C PHE A 493 -14.56 -4.65 15.21
N HIS A 494 -13.67 -5.47 14.66
CA HIS A 494 -13.19 -5.26 13.30
C HIS A 494 -14.28 -5.50 12.25
N LEU A 495 -15.21 -6.45 12.45
CA LEU A 495 -16.37 -6.62 11.55
C LEU A 495 -17.24 -5.35 11.51
N ARG A 496 -17.54 -4.75 12.66
CA ARG A 496 -18.37 -3.54 12.74
C ARG A 496 -17.71 -2.36 12.02
N LEU A 497 -16.43 -2.13 12.27
CA LEU A 497 -15.70 -1.05 11.59
C LEU A 497 -15.60 -1.29 10.09
N SER A 498 -15.31 -2.52 9.67
CA SER A 498 -15.30 -2.90 8.26
C SER A 498 -16.63 -2.57 7.57
N ALA A 499 -17.76 -2.86 8.22
CA ALA A 499 -19.09 -2.55 7.68
C ALA A 499 -19.36 -1.03 7.64
N LEU A 500 -18.99 -0.29 8.69
CA LEU A 500 -19.12 1.17 8.74
C LEU A 500 -18.24 1.88 7.70
N GLU A 501 -17.15 1.25 7.27
CA GLU A 501 -16.27 1.72 6.21
C GLU A 501 -16.67 1.24 4.81
N GLY A 502 -17.85 0.62 4.67
CA GLY A 502 -18.44 0.27 3.37
C GLY A 502 -18.18 -1.16 2.89
N ASP A 503 -17.55 -2.04 3.69
CA ASP A 503 -17.32 -3.43 3.27
C ASP A 503 -18.63 -4.24 3.22
N ARG A 504 -19.02 -4.61 2.00
CA ARG A 504 -20.23 -5.37 1.69
C ARG A 504 -20.30 -6.71 2.39
N HIS A 505 -19.17 -7.41 2.53
CA HIS A 505 -19.15 -8.73 3.13
C HIS A 505 -19.31 -8.65 4.65
N ALA A 506 -18.65 -7.69 5.30
CA ALA A 506 -18.84 -7.42 6.72
C ALA A 506 -20.31 -7.08 7.05
N MET A 507 -20.98 -6.28 6.20
CA MET A 507 -22.42 -6.01 6.35
C MET A 507 -23.25 -7.29 6.32
N LEU A 508 -23.01 -8.19 5.35
CA LEU A 508 -23.71 -9.47 5.26
C LEU A 508 -23.44 -10.36 6.49
N ILE A 509 -22.18 -10.46 6.92
CA ILE A 509 -21.80 -11.27 8.09
C ILE A 509 -22.48 -10.76 9.36
N LEU A 510 -22.59 -9.43 9.55
CA LEU A 510 -23.31 -8.84 10.68
C LEU A 510 -24.82 -9.04 10.57
N ALA A 511 -25.41 -8.93 9.37
CA ALA A 511 -26.82 -9.22 9.16
C ALA A 511 -27.16 -10.68 9.53
N LEU A 512 -26.31 -11.63 9.14
CA LEU A 512 -26.43 -13.04 9.51
C LEU A 512 -26.21 -13.25 11.02
N LEU A 513 -25.28 -12.50 11.63
CA LEU A 513 -24.98 -12.59 13.07
C LEU A 513 -26.23 -12.31 13.89
N HIS A 514 -26.86 -11.16 13.62
CA HIS A 514 -28.01 -10.68 14.36
C HIS A 514 -29.29 -11.47 14.07
N ARG A 515 -29.33 -12.29 13.01
CA ARG A 515 -30.42 -13.26 12.72
C ARG A 515 -30.15 -14.67 13.23
N HIS A 516 -29.00 -14.91 13.87
CA HIS A 516 -28.54 -16.25 14.25
C HIS A 516 -28.45 -17.22 13.05
N LEU A 517 -28.11 -16.68 11.88
CA LEU A 517 -27.86 -17.46 10.68
C LEU A 517 -26.36 -17.73 10.57
N ARG A 518 -26.01 -18.92 10.07
CA ARG A 518 -24.62 -19.30 9.86
C ARG A 518 -24.05 -18.54 8.65
N PRO A 519 -22.75 -18.23 8.56
CA PRO A 519 -22.09 -17.69 7.36
C PRO A 519 -21.55 -18.81 6.45
N ARG A 520 -21.34 -18.57 5.14
CA ARG A 520 -20.71 -19.57 4.23
C ARG A 520 -19.21 -19.64 4.48
N LYS A 521 -18.56 -18.49 4.63
CA LYS A 521 -17.11 -18.42 4.82
C LYS A 521 -16.72 -19.09 6.14
N SER A 522 -15.96 -20.17 6.03
CA SER A 522 -15.65 -21.04 7.19
C SER A 522 -14.82 -20.35 8.28
N ALA A 523 -14.10 -19.26 7.94
CA ALA A 523 -13.37 -18.44 8.90
C ALA A 523 -14.29 -17.80 9.94
N PHE A 524 -15.52 -17.45 9.57
CA PHE A 524 -16.48 -16.81 10.47
C PHE A 524 -17.37 -17.79 11.23
N THR A 525 -17.40 -19.08 10.84
CA THR A 525 -18.35 -20.05 11.42
C THR A 525 -18.22 -20.16 12.95
N LEU A 526 -17.01 -20.36 13.48
CA LEU A 526 -16.84 -20.52 14.94
C LEU A 526 -16.97 -19.17 15.68
N LEU A 527 -16.45 -18.08 15.09
CA LEU A 527 -16.58 -16.74 15.64
C LEU A 527 -18.06 -16.37 15.84
N MET A 528 -18.87 -16.56 14.80
CA MET A 528 -20.30 -16.25 14.85
C MET A 528 -21.05 -17.18 15.80
N ALA A 529 -20.76 -18.48 15.81
CA ALA A 529 -21.40 -19.41 16.74
C ALA A 529 -21.16 -19.01 18.21
N ARG A 530 -19.94 -18.58 18.56
CA ARG A 530 -19.64 -18.07 19.90
C ARG A 530 -20.37 -16.77 20.21
N LEU A 531 -20.37 -15.82 19.27
CA LEU A 531 -21.06 -14.54 19.44
C LEU A 531 -22.59 -14.70 19.56
N GLN A 532 -23.20 -15.63 18.80
CA GLN A 532 -24.64 -15.92 18.84
C GLN A 532 -25.09 -16.51 20.18
N ASN A 533 -24.21 -17.21 20.90
CA ASN A 533 -24.52 -17.67 22.25
C ASN A 533 -24.60 -16.53 23.27
N GLU A 534 -23.96 -15.39 22.98
CA GLU A 534 -23.89 -14.24 23.89
C GLU A 534 -24.81 -13.10 23.48
N MET A 535 -25.11 -12.98 22.19
CA MET A 535 -25.91 -11.88 21.62
C MET A 535 -27.31 -12.37 21.26
N PRO A 536 -28.39 -11.73 21.74
CA PRO A 536 -29.74 -12.09 21.33
C PRO A 536 -29.97 -11.81 19.84
N VAL A 537 -30.99 -12.46 19.28
CA VAL A 537 -31.48 -12.14 17.94
C VAL A 537 -31.98 -10.69 17.93
N ASP A 538 -31.53 -9.91 16.95
CA ASP A 538 -31.94 -8.52 16.73
C ASP A 538 -32.30 -8.34 15.25
N HIS A 539 -33.59 -8.51 14.96
CA HIS A 539 -34.09 -8.38 13.60
C HIS A 539 -33.96 -6.96 13.05
N ALA A 540 -34.05 -5.93 13.90
CA ALA A 540 -33.95 -4.54 13.46
C ALA A 540 -32.53 -4.23 12.99
N LEU A 541 -31.53 -4.56 13.82
CA LEU A 541 -30.13 -4.36 13.47
C LEU A 541 -29.71 -5.23 12.29
N ALA A 542 -30.20 -6.46 12.21
CA ALA A 542 -29.97 -7.30 11.03
C ALA A 542 -30.50 -6.66 9.75
N THR A 543 -31.72 -6.14 9.76
CA THR A 543 -32.32 -5.47 8.59
C THR A 543 -31.58 -4.19 8.23
N GLN A 544 -31.07 -3.44 9.21
CA GLN A 544 -30.22 -2.26 8.93
C GLN A 544 -28.97 -2.65 8.12
N TYR A 545 -28.24 -3.70 8.53
CA TYR A 545 -27.10 -4.20 7.77
C TYR A 545 -27.50 -4.79 6.40
N THR A 546 -28.65 -5.46 6.29
CA THR A 546 -29.18 -5.92 5.00
C THR A 546 -29.45 -4.75 4.06
N VAL A 547 -30.08 -3.67 4.55
CA VAL A 547 -30.33 -2.45 3.76
C VAL A 547 -29.01 -1.81 3.34
N LEU A 548 -28.01 -1.72 4.22
CA LEU A 548 -26.67 -1.22 3.88
C LEU A 548 -26.03 -2.04 2.74
N ALA A 549 -26.05 -3.37 2.86
CA ALA A 549 -25.53 -4.26 1.82
C ALA A 549 -26.29 -4.11 0.49
N GLY A 550 -27.61 -3.93 0.55
CA GLY A 550 -28.44 -3.65 -0.63
C GLY A 550 -28.09 -2.31 -1.28
N ARG A 551 -27.91 -1.24 -0.49
CA ARG A 551 -27.45 0.08 -1.00
C ARG A 551 -26.08 -0.01 -1.67
N ALA A 552 -25.21 -0.87 -1.17
CA ALA A 552 -23.89 -1.14 -1.74
C ALA A 552 -23.92 -2.03 -3.00
N GLY A 553 -25.10 -2.34 -3.54
CA GLY A 553 -25.26 -2.94 -4.87
C GLY A 553 -25.46 -4.45 -4.90
N LEU A 554 -25.65 -5.12 -3.76
CA LEU A 554 -25.88 -6.57 -3.73
C LEU A 554 -27.36 -6.90 -3.97
N ALA A 555 -27.66 -7.61 -5.06
CA ALA A 555 -29.02 -7.89 -5.49
C ALA A 555 -29.76 -8.79 -4.48
N GLY A 556 -29.11 -9.83 -3.95
CA GLY A 556 -29.69 -10.69 -2.92
C GLY A 556 -29.99 -9.93 -1.62
N ALA A 557 -29.17 -8.93 -1.27
CA ALA A 557 -29.44 -8.08 -0.11
C ALA A 557 -30.61 -7.12 -0.37
N MET A 558 -30.75 -6.59 -1.59
CA MET A 558 -31.93 -5.81 -2.00
C MET A 558 -33.22 -6.63 -1.92
N ALA A 559 -33.19 -7.87 -2.42
CA ALA A 559 -34.32 -8.79 -2.33
C ALA A 559 -34.70 -9.10 -0.86
N SER A 560 -33.70 -9.32 0.00
CA SER A 560 -33.93 -9.52 1.43
C SER A 560 -34.43 -8.25 2.14
N ALA A 561 -34.00 -7.06 1.73
CA ALA A 561 -34.54 -5.80 2.23
C ALA A 561 -36.03 -5.64 1.87
N GLY A 562 -36.41 -5.97 0.63
CA GLY A 562 -37.81 -5.99 0.22
C GLY A 562 -38.63 -6.99 1.03
N TYR A 563 -38.08 -8.19 1.28
CA TYR A 563 -38.68 -9.19 2.15
C TYR A 563 -38.89 -8.69 3.59
N ALA A 564 -37.94 -7.91 4.12
CA ALA A 564 -38.08 -7.34 5.45
C ALA A 564 -39.25 -6.34 5.55
N TYR A 565 -39.43 -5.45 4.57
CA TYR A 565 -40.58 -4.52 4.52
C TYR A 565 -41.90 -5.22 4.19
N HIS A 566 -41.88 -6.34 3.48
CA HIS A 566 -43.08 -7.12 3.18
C HIS A 566 -43.62 -7.80 4.45
N TYR A 567 -42.74 -8.48 5.21
CA TYR A 567 -43.15 -9.29 6.37
C TYR A 567 -42.90 -8.63 7.73
N GLY A 568 -42.41 -7.38 7.76
CA GLY A 568 -42.17 -6.64 9.01
C GLY A 568 -40.99 -7.18 9.82
N LEU A 569 -39.93 -7.67 9.16
CA LEU A 569 -38.76 -8.21 9.86
C LEU A 569 -37.85 -7.09 10.36
N GLY A 570 -38.07 -6.63 11.59
CA GLY A 570 -37.24 -5.59 12.21
C GLY A 570 -37.48 -4.17 11.67
N VAL A 571 -38.49 -4.01 10.82
CA VAL A 571 -38.97 -2.74 10.27
C VAL A 571 -40.50 -2.79 10.21
N GLU A 572 -41.14 -1.63 10.14
CA GLU A 572 -42.59 -1.57 9.89
C GLU A 572 -42.93 -2.09 8.49
N ILE A 573 -44.09 -2.76 8.37
CA ILE A 573 -44.57 -3.26 7.09
C ILE A 573 -44.88 -2.07 6.16
N SER A 574 -44.35 -2.11 4.94
CA SER A 574 -44.57 -1.06 3.94
C SER A 574 -44.59 -1.64 2.53
N GLY A 575 -45.77 -1.62 1.90
CA GLY A 575 -45.98 -1.98 0.49
C GLY A 575 -45.08 -1.22 -0.47
N PRO A 576 -45.07 0.13 -0.46
CA PRO A 576 -44.24 0.91 -1.36
C PRO A 576 -42.74 0.63 -1.19
N ALA A 577 -42.24 0.49 0.05
CA ALA A 577 -40.84 0.19 0.28
C ALA A 577 -40.46 -1.24 -0.16
N ALA A 578 -41.33 -2.23 0.07
CA ALA A 578 -41.10 -3.60 -0.40
C ALA A 578 -40.99 -3.66 -1.92
N ILE A 579 -41.94 -3.04 -2.64
CA ILE A 579 -41.94 -2.95 -4.10
C ILE A 579 -40.68 -2.26 -4.63
N ASP A 580 -40.29 -1.11 -4.06
CA ASP A 580 -39.08 -0.38 -4.45
C ASP A 580 -37.80 -1.23 -4.31
N TRP A 581 -37.63 -1.93 -3.20
CA TRP A 581 -36.48 -2.81 -2.99
C TRP A 581 -36.47 -4.04 -3.92
N TYR A 582 -37.62 -4.66 -4.15
CA TYR A 582 -37.72 -5.76 -5.11
C TYR A 582 -37.42 -5.32 -6.54
N GLN A 583 -37.88 -4.13 -6.93
CA GLN A 583 -37.56 -3.55 -8.23
C GLN A 583 -36.05 -3.29 -8.37
N LYS A 584 -35.41 -2.70 -7.34
CA LYS A 584 -33.95 -2.52 -7.30
C LYS A 584 -33.20 -3.83 -7.45
N ALA A 585 -33.64 -4.90 -6.78
CA ALA A 585 -33.04 -6.23 -6.90
C ALA A 585 -33.13 -6.78 -8.34
N ILE A 586 -34.29 -6.62 -8.97
CA ILE A 586 -34.56 -7.00 -10.37
C ILE A 586 -33.65 -6.23 -11.34
N ASP A 587 -33.40 -4.95 -11.09
CA ASP A 587 -32.58 -4.10 -11.95
C ASP A 587 -31.07 -4.40 -11.79
N ALA A 588 -30.64 -4.70 -10.56
CA ALA A 588 -29.26 -5.07 -10.24
C ALA A 588 -28.87 -6.49 -10.70
N SER A 589 -29.83 -7.40 -10.85
CA SER A 589 -29.59 -8.83 -11.14
C SER A 589 -28.90 -9.10 -12.50
N ARG A 590 -28.73 -8.10 -13.36
CA ARG A 590 -28.08 -8.21 -14.68
C ARG A 590 -26.57 -7.90 -14.65
N GLY A 591 -26.01 -7.49 -13.51
CA GLY A 591 -24.64 -6.98 -13.44
C GLY A 591 -23.87 -7.25 -12.14
N SER A 592 -24.28 -8.23 -11.31
CA SER A 592 -23.57 -8.48 -10.04
C SER A 592 -22.13 -8.99 -10.28
N LEU A 593 -21.16 -8.21 -9.78
CA LEU A 593 -19.73 -8.42 -10.00
C LEU A 593 -19.10 -9.41 -8.99
N ASP A 594 -19.78 -9.75 -7.89
CA ASP A 594 -19.24 -10.56 -6.79
C ASP A 594 -20.12 -11.77 -6.46
N ALA A 595 -19.99 -12.84 -7.25
CA ALA A 595 -20.79 -14.07 -7.10
C ALA A 595 -20.73 -14.68 -5.68
N ASP A 596 -19.56 -14.62 -5.02
CA ASP A 596 -19.41 -15.14 -3.66
C ASP A 596 -20.21 -14.35 -2.62
N LEU A 597 -20.32 -13.02 -2.80
CA LEU A 597 -21.10 -12.17 -1.89
C LEU A 597 -22.61 -12.35 -2.12
N GLU A 598 -23.05 -12.51 -3.37
CA GLU A 598 -24.45 -12.84 -3.65
C GLU A 598 -24.83 -14.18 -3.03
N LEU A 599 -23.96 -15.19 -3.11
CA LEU A 599 -24.17 -16.48 -2.46
C LEU A 599 -24.28 -16.38 -0.93
N GLU A 600 -23.58 -15.44 -0.30
CA GLU A 600 -23.73 -15.14 1.13
C GLU A 600 -25.04 -14.38 1.40
N ALA A 601 -25.43 -13.43 0.53
CA ALA A 601 -26.69 -12.69 0.63
C ALA A 601 -27.94 -13.57 0.48
N HIS A 602 -27.89 -14.61 -0.36
CA HIS A 602 -28.94 -15.62 -0.52
C HIS A 602 -29.31 -16.35 0.78
N ARG A 603 -28.48 -16.26 1.82
CA ARG A 603 -28.77 -16.83 3.13
C ARG A 603 -29.72 -16.00 3.97
N LEU A 604 -29.89 -14.73 3.62
CA LEU A 604 -30.85 -13.86 4.26
C LEU A 604 -32.27 -14.19 3.75
N PRO A 605 -33.32 -14.02 4.57
CA PRO A 605 -34.69 -14.31 4.15
C PRO A 605 -35.07 -13.55 2.88
N GLY A 606 -35.56 -14.27 1.88
CA GLY A 606 -35.94 -13.71 0.57
C GLY A 606 -34.77 -13.25 -0.29
N GLY A 607 -33.52 -13.45 0.14
CA GLY A 607 -32.35 -13.04 -0.63
C GLY A 607 -32.13 -13.91 -1.86
N ASP A 608 -32.50 -15.19 -1.81
CA ASP A 608 -32.38 -16.22 -2.85
C ASP A 608 -33.47 -16.19 -3.93
N LEU A 609 -34.39 -15.23 -3.84
CA LEU A 609 -35.48 -15.10 -4.81
C LEU A 609 -34.93 -14.72 -6.19
N THR A 610 -35.31 -15.52 -7.19
CA THR A 610 -34.97 -15.25 -8.58
C THR A 610 -35.78 -14.08 -9.15
N ARG A 611 -35.38 -13.55 -10.31
CA ARG A 611 -36.10 -12.48 -11.00
C ARG A 611 -37.59 -12.78 -11.18
N HIS A 612 -37.94 -13.97 -11.64
CA HIS A 612 -39.34 -14.34 -11.87
C HIS A 612 -40.12 -14.52 -10.55
N GLN A 613 -39.46 -15.01 -9.50
CA GLN A 613 -40.05 -15.11 -8.17
C GLN A 613 -40.29 -13.73 -7.54
N LEU A 614 -39.36 -12.78 -7.72
CA LEU A 614 -39.52 -11.40 -7.28
C LEU A 614 -40.71 -10.73 -7.99
N LEU A 615 -40.81 -10.86 -9.32
CA LEU A 615 -41.96 -10.37 -10.09
C LEU A 615 -43.28 -10.96 -9.59
N ALA A 616 -43.32 -12.27 -9.31
CA ALA A 616 -44.52 -12.91 -8.77
C ALA A 616 -44.85 -12.46 -7.34
N VAL A 617 -43.85 -12.17 -6.49
CA VAL A 617 -44.06 -11.58 -5.16
C VAL A 617 -44.67 -10.19 -5.29
N MET A 618 -44.17 -9.35 -6.19
CA MET A 618 -44.74 -8.02 -6.47
C MET A 618 -46.18 -8.14 -6.98
N GLY A 619 -46.46 -9.10 -7.87
CA GLY A 619 -47.82 -9.40 -8.33
C GLY A 619 -48.78 -9.74 -7.18
N ARG A 620 -48.37 -10.60 -6.25
CA ARG A 620 -49.17 -10.91 -5.05
C ARG A 620 -49.43 -9.69 -4.16
N ILE A 621 -48.43 -8.84 -3.97
CA ILE A 621 -48.58 -7.61 -3.18
C ILE A 621 -49.65 -6.70 -3.80
N TYR A 622 -49.65 -6.54 -5.12
CA TYR A 622 -50.69 -5.78 -5.82
C TYR A 622 -52.04 -6.51 -5.86
N GLU A 623 -52.08 -7.83 -5.89
CA GLU A 623 -53.34 -8.59 -5.85
C GLU A 623 -54.05 -8.45 -4.49
N GLU A 624 -53.33 -8.64 -3.39
CA GLU A 624 -53.89 -8.65 -2.04
C GLU A 624 -53.93 -7.24 -1.40
N GLY A 625 -53.04 -6.34 -1.81
CA GLY A 625 -52.73 -5.08 -1.13
C GLY A 625 -51.79 -5.28 0.07
N LEU A 626 -51.04 -4.25 0.42
CA LEU A 626 -50.18 -4.21 1.62
C LEU A 626 -50.28 -2.84 2.30
N VAL A 627 -49.79 -2.70 3.54
CA VAL A 627 -49.84 -1.42 4.27
C VAL A 627 -49.23 -0.29 3.42
N GLY A 628 -50.05 0.73 3.14
CA GLY A 628 -49.66 1.88 2.30
C GLY A 628 -49.71 1.65 0.79
N LEU A 629 -50.17 0.47 0.32
CA LEU A 629 -50.32 0.13 -1.10
C LEU A 629 -51.62 -0.68 -1.32
N PRO A 630 -52.70 -0.06 -1.85
CA PRO A 630 -53.96 -0.76 -2.05
C PRO A 630 -53.83 -1.87 -3.10
N SER A 631 -54.78 -2.82 -3.07
CA SER A 631 -54.93 -3.84 -4.10
C SER A 631 -55.21 -3.19 -5.47
N ASP A 632 -54.45 -3.63 -6.47
CA ASP A 632 -54.57 -3.30 -7.89
C ASP A 632 -54.41 -4.59 -8.73
N PRO A 633 -55.53 -5.26 -9.06
CA PRO A 633 -55.52 -6.50 -9.83
C PRO A 633 -54.99 -6.33 -11.27
N GLU A 634 -55.06 -5.13 -11.86
CA GLU A 634 -54.54 -4.87 -13.21
C GLU A 634 -53.02 -4.88 -13.19
N VAL A 635 -52.41 -4.16 -12.25
CA VAL A 635 -50.96 -4.17 -12.04
C VAL A 635 -50.45 -5.56 -11.63
N ALA A 636 -51.20 -6.27 -10.79
CA ALA A 636 -50.88 -7.65 -10.42
C ALA A 636 -50.78 -8.58 -11.66
N ALA A 637 -51.71 -8.45 -12.60
CA ALA A 637 -51.72 -9.20 -13.85
C ALA A 637 -50.48 -8.90 -14.71
N GLU A 638 -50.06 -7.64 -14.80
CA GLU A 638 -48.82 -7.27 -15.51
C GLU A 638 -47.58 -7.95 -14.90
N TYR A 639 -47.47 -7.94 -13.57
CA TYR A 639 -46.37 -8.60 -12.87
C TYR A 639 -46.37 -10.12 -13.07
N TYR A 640 -47.53 -10.78 -13.03
CA TYR A 640 -47.60 -12.23 -13.30
C TYR A 640 -47.27 -12.57 -14.76
N ALA A 641 -47.69 -11.74 -15.72
CA ALA A 641 -47.29 -11.91 -17.12
C ALA A 641 -45.77 -11.77 -17.29
N ALA A 642 -45.17 -10.75 -16.67
CA ALA A 642 -43.72 -10.55 -16.67
C ALA A 642 -42.97 -11.70 -15.96
N ALA A 643 -43.49 -12.21 -14.85
CA ALA A 643 -42.95 -13.36 -14.13
C ALA A 643 -42.96 -14.61 -15.02
N ALA A 644 -44.07 -14.90 -15.69
CA ALA A 644 -44.20 -16.01 -16.64
C ALA A 644 -43.19 -15.91 -17.79
N GLN A 645 -43.03 -14.71 -18.37
CA GLN A 645 -42.05 -14.48 -19.42
C GLN A 645 -40.62 -14.69 -18.93
N SER A 646 -40.27 -14.14 -17.76
CA SER A 646 -38.95 -14.29 -17.16
C SER A 646 -38.65 -15.75 -16.79
N ALA A 647 -39.63 -16.50 -16.27
CA ALA A 647 -39.46 -17.90 -15.93
C ALA A 647 -39.21 -18.77 -17.18
N LYS A 648 -39.93 -18.50 -18.29
CA LYS A 648 -39.67 -19.16 -19.58
C LYS A 648 -38.25 -18.89 -20.09
N GLN A 649 -37.76 -17.66 -19.96
CA GLN A 649 -36.39 -17.28 -20.34
C GLN A 649 -35.32 -17.99 -19.49
N SER A 650 -35.64 -18.27 -18.23
CA SER A 650 -34.77 -19.03 -17.30
C SER A 650 -34.99 -20.54 -17.34
N SER A 651 -35.76 -21.07 -18.30
CA SER A 651 -36.11 -22.50 -18.43
C SER A 651 -36.87 -23.08 -17.22
N ALA A 652 -37.54 -22.24 -16.44
CA ALA A 652 -38.35 -22.61 -15.28
C ALA A 652 -39.83 -22.86 -15.69
N SER A 653 -40.07 -23.89 -16.51
CA SER A 653 -41.37 -24.12 -17.16
C SER A 653 -42.54 -24.34 -16.18
N VAL A 654 -42.30 -25.05 -15.07
CA VAL A 654 -43.34 -25.33 -14.06
C VAL A 654 -43.80 -24.05 -13.36
N GLU A 655 -42.88 -23.17 -13.01
CA GLU A 655 -43.19 -21.87 -12.40
C GLU A 655 -43.89 -20.96 -13.41
N ALA A 656 -43.44 -20.97 -14.68
CA ALA A 656 -44.10 -20.21 -15.74
C ALA A 656 -45.58 -20.60 -15.92
N GLU A 657 -45.90 -21.89 -15.92
CA GLU A 657 -47.29 -22.39 -15.96
C GLU A 657 -48.07 -22.01 -14.69
N GLY A 658 -47.41 -21.97 -13.53
CA GLY A 658 -48.00 -21.48 -12.29
C GLY A 658 -48.44 -20.01 -12.40
N TYR A 659 -47.56 -19.14 -12.90
CA TYR A 659 -47.87 -17.72 -13.06
C TYR A 659 -48.95 -17.45 -14.12
N LEU A 660 -49.01 -18.23 -15.20
CA LEU A 660 -50.09 -18.14 -16.18
C LEU A 660 -51.45 -18.50 -15.60
N ARG A 661 -51.52 -19.49 -14.70
CA ARG A 661 -52.77 -19.82 -13.99
C ARG A 661 -53.23 -18.71 -13.05
N LEU A 662 -52.30 -18.04 -12.35
CA LEU A 662 -52.62 -16.86 -11.54
C LEU A 662 -53.20 -15.72 -12.42
N LEU A 663 -52.58 -15.49 -13.57
CA LEU A 663 -53.03 -14.50 -14.55
C LEU A 663 -54.44 -14.81 -15.10
N GLU A 664 -54.73 -16.07 -15.40
CA GLU A 664 -56.06 -16.54 -15.83
C GLU A 664 -57.11 -16.32 -14.73
N GLY A 665 -56.76 -16.63 -13.48
CA GLY A 665 -57.62 -16.41 -12.31
C GLY A 665 -58.03 -14.95 -12.16
N LEU A 666 -57.04 -14.04 -12.17
CA LEU A 666 -57.25 -12.59 -12.12
C LEU A 666 -58.07 -12.05 -13.29
N SER A 667 -57.81 -12.56 -14.49
CA SER A 667 -58.55 -12.18 -15.69
C SER A 667 -60.04 -12.57 -15.60
N ALA A 668 -60.36 -13.67 -14.92
CA ALA A 668 -61.74 -14.06 -14.65
C ALA A 668 -62.41 -13.12 -13.64
N THR A 669 -61.70 -12.72 -12.58
CA THR A 669 -62.20 -11.79 -11.57
C THR A 669 -62.48 -10.40 -12.14
N LEU A 670 -61.56 -9.88 -12.96
CA LEU A 670 -61.70 -8.59 -13.64
C LEU A 670 -62.89 -8.58 -14.61
N LYS A 671 -63.12 -9.67 -15.35
CA LYS A 671 -64.30 -9.82 -16.25
C LYS A 671 -65.62 -9.86 -15.48
N CYS A 672 -65.65 -10.52 -14.31
CA CYS A 672 -66.83 -10.55 -13.44
C CYS A 672 -67.11 -9.18 -12.82
N ALA A 673 -66.09 -8.41 -12.43
CA ALA A 673 -66.25 -7.06 -11.88
C ALA A 673 -66.73 -6.03 -12.92
N ALA A 674 -66.38 -6.23 -14.20
CA ALA A 674 -66.81 -5.37 -15.31
C ALA A 674 -68.25 -5.65 -15.81
N SER A 675 -68.93 -6.67 -15.27
CA SER A 675 -70.31 -7.01 -15.64
C SER A 675 -71.31 -6.13 -14.85
N PRO A 676 -72.29 -5.46 -15.50
CA PRO A 676 -73.23 -4.59 -14.81
C PRO A 676 -74.09 -5.37 -13.79
N PRO A 677 -74.51 -4.77 -12.66
CA PRO A 677 -75.35 -5.46 -11.69
C PRO A 677 -76.67 -5.88 -12.34
N PRO A 678 -77.23 -7.05 -11.97
CA PRO A 678 -78.50 -7.50 -12.51
C PRO A 678 -79.57 -6.45 -12.19
N VAL A 679 -80.27 -5.98 -13.22
CA VAL A 679 -81.44 -5.11 -13.10
C VAL A 679 -82.49 -5.89 -12.31
N ILE A 680 -82.70 -5.52 -11.04
CA ILE A 680 -83.81 -6.04 -10.24
C ILE A 680 -85.09 -5.43 -10.82
N PRO A 681 -86.03 -6.22 -11.36
CA PRO A 681 -87.29 -5.67 -11.84
C PRO A 681 -88.12 -5.24 -10.62
N THR A 682 -88.32 -3.92 -10.45
CA THR A 682 -89.31 -3.39 -9.51
C THR A 682 -90.71 -3.69 -10.06
N SER A 683 -91.47 -4.47 -9.30
CA SER A 683 -92.89 -4.82 -9.54
C SER A 683 -93.81 -3.62 -9.33
#